data_AF-A0A9W9CCF6-F1
#
_entry.id   AF-A0A9W9CCF6-F1
#
_cell.length_a   1.000
_cell.length_b   1.000
_cell.length_c   1.000
_cell.angle_alpha   90.00
_cell.angle_beta   90.00
_cell.angle_gamma   90.00
#
_symmetry.space_group_name_H-M   'P 1'
#
loop_
_entity.id
_entity.type
_entity.pdbx_description
1 polymer ?
#
loop_
_entity_poly.entity_id
_entity_poly.type
_entity_poly.pdbx_seq_one_letter_code
_entity_poly.pdbx_strand_id
1 'polypeptide(L)'
;MSAKSIQGPGGKKPASAATNLIAGGGAGMMEALVCHPLDTIKVRMQLSRRARAPGAPKRGFLKTGSEIVKRETPLGLYKGLGAVLTGIVPKMAIRFTSYEWYKQLLADKEGFVSGRATFLAGLSAGVTEAVAVVTPMEVVKIRLQAQHHSMADPLDVPKYRNAAHALYTVVREEGFGALYRGVSLTALRQGSNQAVNFTAYSEFRAQLQKYHGTTDLPGYETMFIGLVSGAMGPLSNAPIDTIKTRLQKTPAEPGQTAMGRIMAISRDMWKQEGSRSFYKGITPRIMRVAPGQAVTFTVYEYLKGVLEKNRDMLPGGKGTVDTTSHRSGASAELQEALQNLITSTTQRGILATISQEAIVPAAPIPSTHETFLEDLSNLKDFIKPNEALYILLRRNDVLSSPDKSLVAVTYVPNAAPVRQKMLFASTRLTLVRELGGEHFPESIFCTEADELTAGGWERHVKHSESSNPLTAEEQSLQDIKEAEALESRGTQGQSLAQGGRLAIRADDEISGALRQLGEGGSDNLVQLRMDLPTETLKFVSSSSASADGLASSIDKQEPRFSFYRHDDPESSIVFISTCPSGAKIKERMLYAASRSNVISLAQNEGGLKVAKRLEATNPDEVTAQVIADEFKVEEKEEKKGFAKPKRPGRK
;
A
#
# COMPACT_ATOMS: atom_id res chain seq x y z
N MET A 1 49.13 -8.62 -5.86
CA MET A 1 47.93 -8.00 -6.46
C MET A 1 47.47 -6.91 -5.53
N SER A 2 47.45 -5.67 -6.01
CA SER A 2 47.37 -4.44 -5.21
C SER A 2 46.09 -4.33 -4.39
N ALA A 3 46.24 -3.99 -3.10
CA ALA A 3 45.17 -3.76 -2.14
C ALA A 3 44.35 -2.52 -2.53
N LYS A 4 43.02 -2.65 -2.64
CA LYS A 4 42.12 -1.51 -2.76
C LYS A 4 41.55 -1.18 -1.39
N SER A 5 41.90 0.01 -0.90
CA SER A 5 41.33 0.70 0.25
C SER A 5 39.80 0.77 0.18
N ILE A 6 39.13 0.72 1.34
CA ILE A 6 37.68 0.92 1.54
C ILE A 6 37.33 2.42 1.42
N GLN A 7 38.02 3.15 0.56
CA GLN A 7 37.61 4.46 0.09
C GLN A 7 37.23 4.27 -1.37
N GLY A 8 35.95 4.47 -1.68
CA GLY A 8 35.52 4.54 -3.09
C GLY A 8 36.33 5.61 -3.84
N PRO A 9 36.34 5.55 -5.19
CA PRO A 9 37.04 6.56 -5.98
C PRO A 9 36.45 7.93 -5.61
N GLY A 10 37.29 8.83 -5.08
CA GLY A 10 36.91 10.18 -4.71
C GLY A 10 36.59 10.46 -3.23
N GLY A 11 37.05 9.65 -2.27
CA GLY A 11 36.98 10.00 -0.84
C GLY A 11 35.56 10.12 -0.26
N LYS A 12 34.54 9.65 -1.00
CA LYS A 12 33.13 9.67 -0.56
C LYS A 12 32.92 8.59 0.49
N LYS A 13 32.47 8.98 1.69
CA LYS A 13 32.05 8.05 2.76
C LYS A 13 30.97 7.08 2.21
N PRO A 14 30.95 5.80 2.63
CA PRO A 14 29.93 4.86 2.21
C PRO A 14 28.53 5.39 2.58
N ALA A 15 27.57 5.24 1.65
CA ALA A 15 26.19 5.67 1.85
C ALA A 15 25.59 5.00 3.10
N SER A 16 24.82 5.76 3.89
CA SER A 16 24.16 5.26 5.11
C SER A 16 23.28 4.05 4.80
N ALA A 17 23.18 3.10 5.75
CA ALA A 17 22.31 1.94 5.62
C ALA A 17 20.85 2.34 5.30
N ALA A 18 20.38 3.47 5.86
CA ALA A 18 19.06 4.03 5.55
C ALA A 18 18.94 4.52 4.10
N THR A 19 19.98 5.16 3.55
CA THR A 19 20.02 5.58 2.15
C THR A 19 19.97 4.38 1.22
N ASN A 20 20.75 3.34 1.50
CA ASN A 20 20.74 2.10 0.72
C ASN A 20 19.41 1.35 0.84
N LEU A 21 18.76 1.40 2.01
CA LEU A 21 17.46 0.80 2.24
C LEU A 21 16.35 1.52 1.46
N ILE A 22 16.31 2.85 1.48
CA ILE A 22 15.28 3.64 0.78
C ILE A 22 15.52 3.57 -0.74
N ALA A 23 16.76 3.75 -1.19
CA ALA A 23 17.09 3.62 -2.61
C ALA A 23 16.86 2.20 -3.13
N GLY A 24 17.26 1.18 -2.37
CA GLY A 24 17.06 -0.23 -2.72
C GLY A 24 15.58 -0.66 -2.65
N GLY A 25 14.84 -0.19 -1.65
CA GLY A 25 13.41 -0.44 -1.50
C GLY A 25 12.59 0.24 -2.59
N GLY A 26 12.87 1.50 -2.89
CA GLY A 26 12.23 2.25 -3.98
C GLY A 26 12.55 1.67 -5.36
N ALA A 27 13.80 1.28 -5.61
CA ALA A 27 14.18 0.57 -6.83
C ALA A 27 13.47 -0.78 -6.98
N GLY A 28 13.38 -1.56 -5.90
CA GLY A 28 12.64 -2.83 -5.90
C GLY A 28 11.13 -2.66 -6.11
N MET A 29 10.55 -1.59 -5.57
CA MET A 29 9.14 -1.24 -5.81
C MET A 29 8.90 -0.90 -7.28
N MET A 30 9.77 -0.09 -7.89
CA MET A 30 9.63 0.27 -9.30
C MET A 30 9.85 -0.94 -10.23
N GLU A 31 10.84 -1.80 -9.91
CA GLU A 31 11.04 -3.07 -10.64
C GLU A 31 9.78 -3.94 -10.60
N ALA A 32 9.16 -4.08 -9.41
CA ALA A 32 7.91 -4.81 -9.29
C ALA A 32 6.80 -4.17 -10.12
N LEU A 33 6.61 -2.85 -10.08
CA LEU A 33 5.57 -2.18 -10.87
C LEU A 33 5.72 -2.40 -12.39
N VAL A 34 6.96 -2.35 -12.90
CA VAL A 34 7.23 -2.53 -14.34
C VAL A 34 7.19 -3.99 -14.76
N CYS A 35 7.76 -4.91 -13.96
CA CYS A 35 7.98 -6.29 -14.36
C CYS A 35 6.87 -7.26 -13.91
N HIS A 36 5.97 -6.86 -13.02
CA HIS A 36 4.94 -7.75 -12.48
C HIS A 36 3.94 -8.27 -13.53
N PRO A 37 3.57 -7.54 -14.61
CA PRO A 37 2.81 -8.13 -15.72
C PRO A 37 3.50 -9.36 -16.33
N LEU A 38 4.83 -9.32 -16.48
CA LEU A 38 5.61 -10.45 -17.02
C LEU A 38 5.59 -11.65 -16.06
N ASP A 39 5.60 -11.39 -14.75
CA ASP A 39 5.48 -12.42 -13.72
C ASP A 39 4.13 -13.12 -13.76
N THR A 40 3.04 -12.36 -13.87
CA THR A 40 1.69 -12.91 -13.91
C THR A 40 1.50 -13.79 -15.15
N ILE A 41 1.99 -13.34 -16.32
CA ILE A 41 1.97 -14.14 -17.56
C ILE A 41 2.77 -15.44 -17.38
N LYS A 42 3.98 -15.34 -16.83
CA LYS A 42 4.85 -16.50 -16.59
C LYS A 42 4.19 -17.52 -15.67
N VAL A 43 3.65 -17.10 -14.53
CA VAL A 43 3.07 -18.00 -13.52
C VAL A 43 1.80 -18.66 -14.06
N ARG A 44 0.91 -17.94 -14.75
CA ARG A 44 -0.25 -18.53 -15.41
C ARG A 44 0.11 -19.53 -16.50
N MET A 45 1.16 -19.23 -17.27
CA MET A 45 1.67 -20.16 -18.26
C MET A 45 2.23 -21.44 -17.63
N GLN A 46 2.91 -21.32 -16.48
CA GLN A 46 3.44 -22.47 -15.72
C GLN A 46 2.35 -23.30 -15.02
N LEU A 47 1.26 -22.66 -14.57
CA LEU A 47 0.15 -23.30 -13.85
C LEU A 47 -0.97 -23.82 -14.78
N SER A 48 -0.96 -23.44 -16.06
CA SER A 48 -1.97 -23.86 -17.03
C SER A 48 -2.06 -25.38 -17.15
N ARG A 49 -3.15 -25.96 -16.61
CA ARG A 49 -3.52 -27.37 -16.78
C ARG A 49 -3.84 -27.73 -18.24
N ARG A 50 -4.07 -26.76 -19.13
CA ARG A 50 -4.42 -27.02 -20.54
C ARG A 50 -3.24 -27.50 -21.38
N ALA A 51 -2.01 -27.36 -20.88
CA ALA A 51 -0.84 -28.07 -21.39
C ALA A 51 -0.91 -29.59 -21.17
N ARG A 52 -1.89 -30.07 -20.40
CA ARG A 52 -2.15 -31.47 -20.04
C ARG A 52 -3.21 -32.13 -20.94
N ALA A 53 -3.91 -31.37 -21.79
CA ALA A 53 -4.88 -31.89 -22.75
C ALA A 53 -4.18 -32.21 -24.09
N PRO A 54 -4.22 -33.46 -24.58
CA PRO A 54 -3.65 -33.80 -25.89
C PRO A 54 -4.36 -33.01 -27.00
N GLY A 55 -3.59 -32.38 -27.90
CA GLY A 55 -4.09 -31.64 -29.07
C GLY A 55 -4.31 -30.13 -28.90
N ALA A 56 -4.23 -29.56 -27.68
CA ALA A 56 -4.37 -28.11 -27.50
C ALA A 56 -3.06 -27.36 -27.84
N PRO A 57 -3.08 -26.31 -28.68
CA PRO A 57 -1.86 -25.59 -29.06
C PRO A 57 -1.17 -24.95 -27.85
N LYS A 58 0.15 -25.15 -27.76
CA LYS A 58 1.00 -24.56 -26.70
C LYS A 58 0.87 -23.04 -26.76
N ARG A 59 0.48 -22.42 -25.65
CA ARG A 59 0.26 -20.97 -25.58
C ARG A 59 1.60 -20.24 -25.50
N GLY A 60 1.82 -19.30 -26.42
CA GLY A 60 2.93 -18.36 -26.36
C GLY A 60 2.73 -17.28 -25.28
N PHE A 61 3.81 -16.59 -24.94
CA PHE A 61 3.84 -15.53 -23.92
C PHE A 61 2.84 -14.40 -24.23
N LEU A 62 2.86 -13.87 -25.46
CA LEU A 62 1.99 -12.78 -25.93
C LEU A 62 0.50 -13.19 -25.95
N LYS A 63 0.20 -14.40 -26.42
CA LYS A 63 -1.17 -14.92 -26.47
C LYS A 63 -1.74 -15.11 -25.07
N THR A 64 -0.91 -15.55 -24.11
CA THR A 64 -1.31 -15.68 -22.70
C THR A 64 -1.59 -14.31 -22.08
N GLY A 65 -0.77 -13.29 -22.36
CA GLY A 65 -1.01 -11.91 -21.93
C GLY A 65 -2.32 -11.34 -22.49
N SER A 66 -2.54 -11.45 -23.80
CA SER A 66 -3.77 -10.96 -24.45
C SER A 66 -5.03 -11.63 -23.90
N GLU A 67 -4.98 -12.93 -23.60
CA GLU A 67 -6.10 -13.66 -23.01
C GLU A 67 -6.45 -13.17 -21.60
N ILE A 68 -5.46 -12.83 -20.77
CA ILE A 68 -5.68 -12.29 -19.41
C ILE A 68 -6.42 -10.96 -19.50
N VAL A 69 -5.96 -10.08 -20.39
CA VAL A 69 -6.59 -8.77 -20.61
C VAL A 69 -8.02 -8.93 -21.12
N LYS A 70 -8.25 -9.86 -22.06
CA LYS A 70 -9.57 -10.08 -22.67
C LYS A 70 -10.57 -10.81 -21.76
N ARG A 71 -10.12 -11.73 -20.90
CA ARG A 71 -11.01 -12.57 -20.07
C ARG A 71 -11.21 -12.06 -18.65
N GLU A 72 -10.27 -11.27 -18.12
CA GLU A 72 -10.35 -10.81 -16.73
C GLU A 72 -10.39 -9.30 -16.64
N THR A 73 -9.36 -8.61 -17.15
CA THR A 73 -9.19 -7.15 -17.27
C THR A 73 -7.68 -6.83 -17.39
N PRO A 74 -7.30 -5.61 -17.82
CA PRO A 74 -5.91 -5.14 -17.75
C PRO A 74 -5.30 -5.25 -16.34
N LEU A 75 -6.09 -5.00 -15.29
CA LEU A 75 -5.67 -5.11 -13.89
C LEU A 75 -5.39 -6.56 -13.45
N GLY A 76 -5.91 -7.56 -14.17
CA GLY A 76 -5.60 -8.97 -13.93
C GLY A 76 -4.10 -9.30 -14.08
N LEU A 77 -3.34 -8.52 -14.87
CA LEU A 77 -1.89 -8.61 -14.98
C LEU A 77 -1.16 -8.21 -13.69
N TYR A 78 -1.81 -7.43 -12.83
CA TYR A 78 -1.27 -6.95 -11.54
C TYR A 78 -1.68 -7.81 -10.34
N LYS A 79 -2.36 -8.94 -10.57
CA LYS A 79 -2.79 -9.83 -9.48
C LYS A 79 -1.59 -10.33 -8.66
N GLY A 80 -1.66 -10.15 -7.34
CA GLY A 80 -0.60 -10.49 -6.41
C GLY A 80 0.49 -9.43 -6.23
N LEU A 81 0.39 -8.25 -6.87
CA LEU A 81 1.35 -7.15 -6.70
C LEU A 81 1.45 -6.70 -5.23
N GLY A 82 0.32 -6.61 -4.53
CA GLY A 82 0.29 -6.24 -3.12
C GLY A 82 1.19 -7.12 -2.23
N ALA A 83 1.19 -8.44 -2.47
CA ALA A 83 2.06 -9.38 -1.73
C ALA A 83 3.56 -9.12 -2.00
N VAL A 84 3.89 -8.74 -3.23
CA VAL A 84 5.27 -8.41 -3.64
C VAL A 84 5.71 -7.10 -2.99
N LEU A 85 4.87 -6.07 -3.06
CA LEU A 85 5.15 -4.75 -2.48
C LEU A 85 5.34 -4.80 -0.95
N THR A 86 4.47 -5.52 -0.24
CA THR A 86 4.61 -5.70 1.22
C THR A 86 5.88 -6.45 1.60
N GLY A 87 6.40 -7.32 0.72
CA GLY A 87 7.60 -8.11 0.97
C GLY A 87 8.92 -7.44 0.60
N ILE A 88 8.91 -6.41 -0.27
CA ILE A 88 10.15 -5.75 -0.75
C ILE A 88 10.91 -5.06 0.38
N VAL A 89 10.22 -4.29 1.22
CA VAL A 89 10.87 -3.54 2.30
C VAL A 89 11.50 -4.46 3.35
N PRO A 90 10.79 -5.47 3.90
CA PRO A 90 11.40 -6.44 4.83
C PRO A 90 12.55 -7.22 4.21
N LYS A 91 12.41 -7.61 2.93
CA LYS A 91 13.46 -8.31 2.17
C LYS A 91 14.74 -7.48 2.11
N MET A 92 14.65 -6.21 1.71
CA MET A 92 15.82 -5.33 1.63
C MET A 92 16.40 -5.01 3.01
N ALA A 93 15.56 -4.79 4.02
CA ALA A 93 16.00 -4.53 5.39
C ALA A 93 16.83 -5.71 5.93
N ILE A 94 16.31 -6.93 5.83
CA ILE A 94 17.03 -8.12 6.30
C ILE A 94 18.31 -8.35 5.49
N ARG A 95 18.27 -8.14 4.17
CA ARG A 95 19.47 -8.28 3.33
C ARG A 95 20.59 -7.34 3.77
N PHE A 96 20.31 -6.04 3.93
CA PHE A 96 21.34 -5.07 4.28
C PHE A 96 21.84 -5.25 5.71
N THR A 97 20.95 -5.50 6.67
CA THR A 97 21.33 -5.74 8.07
C THR A 97 22.14 -7.02 8.22
N SER A 98 21.71 -8.12 7.59
CA SER A 98 22.47 -9.38 7.65
C SER A 98 23.79 -9.30 6.90
N TYR A 99 23.85 -8.60 5.76
CA TYR A 99 25.09 -8.36 5.04
C TYR A 99 26.12 -7.61 5.88
N GLU A 100 25.72 -6.51 6.53
CA GLU A 100 26.62 -5.74 7.38
C GLU A 100 27.07 -6.56 8.60
N TRP A 101 26.17 -7.33 9.21
CA TRP A 101 26.50 -8.21 10.32
C TRP A 101 27.50 -9.32 9.92
N TYR A 102 27.27 -10.01 8.80
CA TYR A 102 28.21 -11.03 8.30
C TYR A 102 29.54 -10.43 7.86
N LYS A 103 29.53 -9.21 7.32
CA LYS A 103 30.74 -8.51 6.94
C LYS A 103 31.58 -8.13 8.16
N GLN A 104 30.95 -7.70 9.25
CA GLN A 104 31.62 -7.43 10.53
C GLN A 104 32.18 -8.70 11.17
N LEU A 105 31.45 -9.81 11.09
CA LEU A 105 31.91 -11.12 11.60
C LEU A 105 33.10 -11.69 10.81
N LEU A 106 33.21 -11.36 9.51
CA LEU A 106 34.26 -11.82 8.61
C LEU A 106 35.37 -10.77 8.39
N ALA A 107 35.37 -9.69 9.17
CA ALA A 107 36.42 -8.67 9.13
C ALA A 107 37.61 -9.13 9.96
N ASP A 108 38.83 -8.89 9.45
CA ASP A 108 40.05 -9.15 10.21
C ASP A 108 40.23 -8.15 11.36
N LYS A 109 41.16 -8.42 12.29
CA LYS A 109 41.43 -7.59 13.48
C LYS A 109 41.81 -6.13 13.17
N GLU A 110 42.16 -5.83 11.93
CA GLU A 110 42.46 -4.47 11.43
C GLU A 110 41.28 -3.82 10.68
N GLY A 111 40.11 -4.48 10.62
CA GLY A 111 38.90 -3.96 9.95
C GLY A 111 38.89 -4.17 8.43
N PHE A 112 39.85 -4.90 7.87
CA PHE A 112 39.89 -5.22 6.44
C PHE A 112 39.00 -6.42 6.11
N VAL A 113 38.27 -6.31 4.98
CA VAL A 113 37.40 -7.38 4.48
C VAL A 113 37.91 -7.82 3.11
N SER A 114 38.38 -9.06 3.02
CA SER A 114 38.82 -9.66 1.75
C SER A 114 37.66 -9.78 0.74
N GLY A 115 37.96 -9.80 -0.56
CA GLY A 115 36.95 -10.02 -1.60
C GLY A 115 36.19 -11.34 -1.44
N ARG A 116 36.86 -12.39 -0.93
CA ARG A 116 36.22 -13.67 -0.60
C ARG A 116 35.29 -13.57 0.62
N ALA A 117 35.68 -12.80 1.63
CA ALA A 117 34.85 -12.52 2.80
C ALA A 117 33.61 -11.70 2.42
N THR A 118 33.76 -10.71 1.54
CA THR A 118 32.66 -9.91 0.99
C THR A 118 31.68 -10.79 0.19
N PHE A 119 32.20 -11.73 -0.59
CA PHE A 119 31.39 -12.70 -1.31
C PHE A 119 30.62 -13.63 -0.36
N LEU A 120 31.31 -14.19 0.65
CA LEU A 120 30.71 -15.09 1.62
C LEU A 120 29.61 -14.39 2.44
N ALA A 121 29.86 -13.14 2.88
CA ALA A 121 28.88 -12.29 3.55
C ALA A 121 27.66 -12.00 2.66
N GLY A 122 27.87 -11.76 1.37
CA GLY A 122 26.80 -11.58 0.39
C GLY A 122 25.96 -12.84 0.18
N LEU A 123 26.60 -14.01 0.16
CA LEU A 123 25.93 -15.30 0.01
C LEU A 123 25.13 -15.64 1.27
N SER A 124 25.71 -15.50 2.46
CA SER A 124 25.03 -15.76 3.73
C SER A 124 23.87 -14.79 3.96
N ALA A 125 24.03 -13.50 3.66
CA ALA A 125 22.94 -12.53 3.70
C ALA A 125 21.78 -12.91 2.75
N GLY A 126 22.12 -13.37 1.55
CA GLY A 126 21.13 -13.85 0.58
C GLY A 126 20.38 -15.10 1.05
N VAL A 127 21.04 -16.02 1.74
CA VAL A 127 20.39 -17.20 2.35
C VAL A 127 19.50 -16.80 3.52
N THR A 128 19.95 -15.87 4.37
CA THR A 128 19.15 -15.39 5.51
C THR A 128 17.90 -14.65 5.05
N GLU A 129 18.02 -13.78 4.04
CA GLU A 129 16.88 -13.15 3.37
C GLU A 129 15.94 -14.19 2.74
N ALA A 130 16.51 -15.21 2.07
CA ALA A 130 15.76 -16.29 1.43
C ALA A 130 14.83 -16.99 2.42
N VAL A 131 15.39 -17.39 3.56
CA VAL A 131 14.68 -18.14 4.61
C VAL A 131 13.71 -17.25 5.38
N ALA A 132 14.12 -16.03 5.75
CA ALA A 132 13.32 -15.20 6.63
C ALA A 132 12.11 -14.56 5.93
N VAL A 133 12.26 -14.13 4.67
CA VAL A 133 11.23 -13.34 3.97
C VAL A 133 10.79 -13.97 2.67
N VAL A 134 11.73 -14.44 1.86
CA VAL A 134 11.42 -14.82 0.47
C VAL A 134 10.58 -16.08 0.43
N THR A 135 10.89 -17.09 1.24
CA THR A 135 10.11 -18.35 1.26
C THR A 135 8.65 -18.16 1.67
N PRO A 136 8.30 -17.51 2.80
CA PRO A 136 6.89 -17.27 3.14
C PRO A 136 6.19 -16.38 2.09
N MET A 137 6.88 -15.36 1.58
CA MET A 137 6.34 -14.46 0.56
C MET A 137 6.07 -15.20 -0.77
N GLU A 138 6.99 -16.06 -1.22
CA GLU A 138 6.84 -16.85 -2.45
C GLU A 138 5.66 -17.82 -2.33
N VAL A 139 5.50 -18.51 -1.20
CA VAL A 139 4.35 -19.41 -0.98
C VAL A 139 3.03 -18.63 -1.07
N VAL A 140 2.93 -17.48 -0.41
CA VAL A 140 1.73 -16.62 -0.47
C VAL A 140 1.46 -16.09 -1.88
N LYS A 141 2.50 -15.60 -2.57
CA LYS A 141 2.40 -15.12 -3.97
C LYS A 141 1.93 -16.22 -4.91
N ILE A 142 2.53 -17.41 -4.83
CA ILE A 142 2.19 -18.54 -5.69
C ILE A 142 0.73 -18.96 -5.46
N ARG A 143 0.26 -19.03 -4.22
CA ARG A 143 -1.14 -19.38 -3.91
C ARG A 143 -2.14 -18.34 -4.43
N LEU A 144 -1.85 -17.05 -4.22
CA LEU A 144 -2.67 -15.95 -4.74
C LEU A 144 -2.72 -15.93 -6.27
N GLN A 145 -1.60 -16.22 -6.94
CA GLN A 145 -1.52 -16.26 -8.40
C GLN A 145 -2.09 -17.56 -9.01
N ALA A 146 -2.09 -18.65 -8.24
CA ALA A 146 -2.67 -19.93 -8.65
C ALA A 146 -4.20 -19.96 -8.55
N GLN A 147 -4.79 -19.06 -7.78
CA GLN A 147 -6.24 -18.95 -7.67
C GLN A 147 -6.84 -18.41 -8.97
N HIS A 148 -7.50 -19.31 -9.71
CA HIS A 148 -8.30 -18.96 -10.87
C HIS A 148 -9.50 -18.11 -10.42
N HIS A 149 -9.61 -16.91 -10.97
CA HIS A 149 -10.88 -16.19 -11.02
C HIS A 149 -11.26 -16.15 -12.48
N SER A 150 -12.17 -17.05 -12.87
CA SER A 150 -12.82 -16.91 -14.14
C SER A 150 -13.98 -15.94 -13.92
N MET A 151 -13.91 -14.72 -14.49
CA MET A 151 -15.05 -13.79 -14.54
C MET A 151 -16.26 -14.35 -15.32
N ALA A 152 -16.20 -15.62 -15.77
CA ALA A 152 -17.35 -16.34 -16.30
C ALA A 152 -18.24 -16.96 -15.20
N ASP A 153 -17.79 -16.98 -13.95
CA ASP A 153 -18.58 -17.50 -12.82
C ASP A 153 -18.53 -16.50 -11.63
N PRO A 154 -19.52 -15.60 -11.51
CA PRO A 154 -19.56 -14.54 -10.48
C PRO A 154 -19.64 -15.03 -9.03
N LEU A 155 -19.68 -16.34 -8.81
CA LEU A 155 -19.99 -16.97 -7.52
C LEU A 155 -18.79 -17.63 -6.82
N ASP A 156 -17.63 -17.70 -7.47
CA ASP A 156 -16.46 -18.35 -6.88
C ASP A 156 -15.73 -17.37 -5.95
N VAL A 157 -16.16 -17.33 -4.68
CA VAL A 157 -15.60 -16.43 -3.66
C VAL A 157 -14.10 -16.69 -3.54
N PRO A 158 -13.24 -15.66 -3.68
CA PRO A 158 -11.81 -15.85 -3.58
C PRO A 158 -11.40 -16.42 -2.22
N LYS A 159 -10.83 -17.64 -2.20
CA LYS A 159 -10.24 -18.23 -0.97
C LYS A 159 -9.24 -17.27 -0.31
N TYR A 160 -8.48 -16.53 -1.11
CA TYR A 160 -7.53 -15.53 -0.65
C TYR A 160 -7.88 -14.14 -1.19
N ARG A 161 -8.30 -13.22 -0.30
CA ARG A 161 -8.69 -11.84 -0.65
C ARG A 161 -7.50 -10.92 -0.88
N ASN A 162 -6.47 -11.03 -0.05
CA ASN A 162 -5.24 -10.24 -0.10
C ASN A 162 -4.05 -11.04 0.48
N ALA A 163 -2.85 -10.47 0.44
CA ALA A 163 -1.62 -11.10 0.94
C ALA A 163 -1.67 -11.45 2.44
N ALA A 164 -2.20 -10.55 3.26
CA ALA A 164 -2.31 -10.74 4.70
C ALA A 164 -3.32 -11.84 5.06
N HIS A 165 -4.47 -11.84 4.38
CA HIS A 165 -5.49 -12.87 4.49
C HIS A 165 -4.95 -14.22 4.01
N ALA A 166 -4.22 -14.25 2.90
CA ALA A 166 -3.57 -15.46 2.42
C ALA A 166 -2.56 -16.03 3.43
N LEU A 167 -1.74 -15.18 4.02
CA LEU A 167 -0.79 -15.56 5.06
C LEU A 167 -1.54 -16.11 6.30
N TYR A 168 -2.54 -15.39 6.80
CA TYR A 168 -3.35 -15.79 7.95
C TYR A 168 -4.05 -17.14 7.71
N THR A 169 -4.73 -17.29 6.58
CA THR A 169 -5.44 -18.52 6.22
C THR A 169 -4.48 -19.71 6.09
N VAL A 170 -3.31 -19.52 5.47
CA VAL A 170 -2.31 -20.60 5.35
C VAL A 170 -1.77 -21.02 6.71
N VAL A 171 -1.46 -20.06 7.58
CA VAL A 171 -0.97 -20.36 8.93
C VAL A 171 -2.04 -21.03 9.78
N ARG A 172 -3.31 -20.59 9.68
CA ARG A 172 -4.44 -21.15 10.43
C ARG A 172 -4.83 -22.55 9.95
N GLU A 173 -4.83 -22.81 8.64
CA GLU A 173 -5.28 -24.09 8.08
C GLU A 173 -4.17 -25.15 7.99
N GLU A 174 -2.94 -24.76 7.67
CA GLU A 174 -1.83 -25.71 7.40
C GLU A 174 -0.67 -25.59 8.39
N GLY A 175 -0.72 -24.62 9.31
CA GLY A 175 0.33 -24.37 10.29
C GLY A 175 1.53 -23.59 9.74
N PHE A 176 2.42 -23.21 10.65
CA PHE A 176 3.61 -22.39 10.32
C PHE A 176 4.59 -23.11 9.39
N GLY A 177 4.68 -24.45 9.48
CA GLY A 177 5.55 -25.27 8.63
C GLY A 177 5.20 -25.21 7.14
N ALA A 178 3.95 -24.86 6.79
CA ALA A 178 3.52 -24.73 5.40
C ALA A 178 4.22 -23.57 4.66
N LEU A 179 4.64 -22.52 5.37
CA LEU A 179 5.34 -21.37 4.80
C LEU A 179 6.79 -21.67 4.39
N TYR A 180 7.38 -22.72 4.98
CA TYR A 180 8.77 -23.11 4.76
C TYR A 180 8.90 -24.35 3.86
N ARG A 181 7.79 -24.83 3.28
CA ARG A 181 7.82 -25.92 2.29
C ARG A 181 8.67 -25.52 1.09
N GLY A 182 9.81 -26.19 0.92
CA GLY A 182 10.74 -25.93 -0.17
C GLY A 182 11.82 -24.88 0.15
N VAL A 183 12.03 -24.54 1.43
CA VAL A 183 13.08 -23.61 1.88
C VAL A 183 14.47 -24.01 1.39
N SER A 184 14.84 -25.29 1.46
CA SER A 184 16.14 -25.79 0.99
C SER A 184 16.37 -25.56 -0.51
N LEU A 185 15.33 -25.79 -1.31
CA LEU A 185 15.38 -25.59 -2.76
C LEU A 185 15.37 -24.10 -3.14
N THR A 186 14.82 -23.25 -2.29
CA THR A 186 14.78 -21.79 -2.49
C THR A 186 16.13 -21.19 -2.11
N ALA A 187 16.68 -21.57 -0.96
CA ALA A 187 18.02 -21.21 -0.51
C ALA A 187 19.09 -21.67 -1.52
N LEU A 188 19.02 -22.92 -2.00
CA LEU A 188 19.95 -23.43 -3.02
C LEU A 188 19.88 -22.61 -4.30
N ARG A 189 18.67 -22.32 -4.79
CA ARG A 189 18.45 -21.51 -6.00
C ARG A 189 18.93 -20.08 -5.85
N GLN A 190 18.72 -19.45 -4.70
CA GLN A 190 19.20 -18.10 -4.42
C GLN A 190 20.72 -18.08 -4.28
N GLY A 191 21.30 -19.01 -3.51
CA GLY A 191 22.74 -19.16 -3.35
C GLY A 191 23.45 -19.35 -4.69
N SER A 192 22.96 -20.27 -5.54
CA SER A 192 23.57 -20.53 -6.85
C SER A 192 23.40 -19.37 -7.83
N ASN A 193 22.22 -18.72 -7.88
CA ASN A 193 22.02 -17.53 -8.72
C ASN A 193 22.98 -16.40 -8.30
N GLN A 194 23.14 -16.17 -7.00
CA GLN A 194 24.01 -15.11 -6.48
C GLN A 194 25.48 -15.41 -6.73
N ALA A 195 25.90 -16.66 -6.53
CA ALA A 195 27.26 -17.09 -6.80
C ALA A 195 27.65 -16.87 -8.27
N VAL A 196 26.82 -17.35 -9.20
CA VAL A 196 27.09 -17.23 -10.65
C VAL A 196 27.03 -15.77 -11.11
N ASN A 197 26.04 -14.99 -10.66
CA ASN A 197 25.92 -13.59 -11.04
C ASN A 197 27.12 -12.78 -10.54
N PHE A 198 27.54 -12.98 -9.28
CA PHE A 198 28.67 -12.25 -8.73
C PHE A 198 29.98 -12.61 -9.44
N THR A 199 30.24 -13.91 -9.68
CA THR A 199 31.44 -14.34 -10.42
C THR A 199 31.45 -13.79 -11.84
N ALA A 200 30.33 -13.85 -12.55
CA ALA A 200 30.21 -13.28 -13.90
C ALA A 200 30.43 -11.75 -13.88
N TYR A 201 29.83 -11.05 -12.91
CA TYR A 201 30.00 -9.61 -12.76
C TYR A 201 31.45 -9.24 -12.48
N SER A 202 32.14 -9.96 -11.59
CA SER A 202 33.55 -9.70 -11.27
C SER A 202 34.47 -9.95 -12.45
N GLU A 203 34.25 -11.02 -13.21
CA GLU A 203 35.08 -11.36 -14.38
C GLU A 203 34.87 -10.38 -15.53
N PHE A 204 33.62 -10.07 -15.89
CA PHE A 204 33.31 -9.08 -16.93
C PHE A 204 33.83 -7.69 -16.56
N ARG A 205 33.66 -7.28 -15.30
CA ARG A 205 34.20 -6.01 -14.80
C ARG A 205 35.72 -5.98 -14.85
N ALA A 206 36.39 -7.08 -14.46
CA ALA A 206 37.85 -7.17 -14.50
C ALA A 206 38.39 -7.13 -15.94
N GLN A 207 37.69 -7.73 -16.90
CA GLN A 207 38.07 -7.69 -18.31
C GLN A 207 37.90 -6.28 -18.91
N LEU A 208 36.78 -5.59 -18.65
CA LEU A 208 36.60 -4.21 -19.12
C LEU A 208 37.57 -3.23 -18.44
N GLN A 209 37.84 -3.38 -17.15
CA GLN A 209 38.84 -2.55 -16.44
C GLN A 209 40.25 -2.74 -17.01
N LYS A 210 40.59 -3.96 -17.47
CA LYS A 210 41.86 -4.22 -18.17
C LYS A 210 41.89 -3.56 -19.56
N TYR A 211 40.75 -3.49 -20.25
CA TYR A 211 40.64 -2.89 -21.58
C TYR A 211 40.71 -1.36 -21.54
N HIS A 212 40.03 -0.72 -20.58
CA HIS A 212 40.00 0.74 -20.44
C HIS A 212 41.18 1.31 -19.63
N GLY A 213 42.02 0.47 -19.02
CA GLY A 213 43.17 0.90 -18.21
C GLY A 213 42.81 1.77 -17.00
N THR A 214 41.53 1.85 -16.63
CA THR A 214 40.98 2.77 -15.62
C THR A 214 40.19 2.01 -14.56
N THR A 215 40.16 2.58 -13.35
CA THR A 215 39.51 1.93 -12.20
C THR A 215 37.98 2.13 -12.21
N ASP A 216 37.53 3.20 -12.88
CA ASP A 216 36.16 3.66 -12.91
C ASP A 216 35.55 3.45 -14.28
N LEU A 217 34.44 2.70 -14.31
CA LEU A 217 33.67 2.44 -15.51
C LEU A 217 32.49 3.41 -15.56
N PRO A 218 32.15 3.95 -16.75
CA PRO A 218 30.91 4.70 -16.95
C PRO A 218 29.67 3.92 -16.48
N GLY A 219 28.64 4.63 -16.02
CA GLY A 219 27.40 4.02 -15.52
C GLY A 219 26.71 3.10 -16.54
N TYR A 220 26.76 3.44 -17.83
CA TYR A 220 26.16 2.63 -18.90
C TYR A 220 26.88 1.28 -19.11
N GLU A 221 28.21 1.24 -18.97
CA GLU A 221 28.98 -0.01 -19.06
C GLU A 221 28.73 -0.90 -17.85
N THR A 222 28.64 -0.29 -16.67
CA THR A 222 28.30 -0.99 -15.43
C THR A 222 26.88 -1.58 -15.50
N MET A 223 25.94 -0.84 -16.08
CA MET A 223 24.57 -1.31 -16.36
C MET A 223 24.56 -2.49 -17.35
N PHE A 224 25.35 -2.42 -18.43
CA PHE A 224 25.44 -3.50 -19.41
C PHE A 224 26.07 -4.76 -18.82
N ILE A 225 27.16 -4.63 -18.05
CA ILE A 225 27.76 -5.75 -17.31
C ILE A 225 26.75 -6.36 -16.34
N GLY A 226 26.01 -5.52 -15.59
CA GLY A 226 24.97 -5.98 -14.68
C GLY A 226 23.83 -6.72 -15.38
N LEU A 227 23.44 -6.30 -16.59
CA LEU A 227 22.44 -6.99 -17.41
C LEU A 227 22.94 -8.36 -17.86
N VAL A 228 24.17 -8.43 -18.39
CA VAL A 228 24.76 -9.68 -18.89
C VAL A 228 25.03 -10.65 -17.73
N SER A 229 25.65 -10.19 -16.63
CA SER A 229 25.92 -11.03 -15.45
C SER A 229 24.61 -11.51 -14.79
N GLY A 230 23.60 -10.64 -14.75
CA GLY A 230 22.27 -10.96 -14.23
C GLY A 230 21.58 -12.07 -15.02
N ALA A 231 21.83 -12.18 -16.33
CA ALA A 231 21.29 -13.25 -17.18
C ALA A 231 22.02 -14.60 -16.99
N MET A 232 23.29 -14.60 -16.58
CA MET A 232 24.11 -15.82 -16.40
C MET A 232 23.62 -16.73 -15.28
N GLY A 233 23.12 -16.17 -14.18
CA GLY A 233 22.52 -16.95 -13.08
C GLY A 233 21.33 -17.82 -13.55
N PRO A 234 20.30 -17.23 -14.17
CA PRO A 234 19.22 -17.93 -14.84
C PRO A 234 19.64 -18.98 -15.86
N LEU A 235 20.69 -18.71 -16.65
CA LEU A 235 21.24 -19.63 -17.64
C LEU A 235 21.87 -20.87 -16.99
N SER A 236 22.66 -20.67 -15.94
CA SER A 236 23.30 -21.75 -15.19
C SER A 236 22.28 -22.62 -14.45
N ASN A 237 21.24 -22.01 -13.87
CA ASN A 237 20.23 -22.73 -13.10
C ASN A 237 19.09 -23.33 -13.93
N ALA A 238 19.04 -23.08 -15.25
CA ALA A 238 17.98 -23.59 -16.11
C ALA A 238 17.85 -25.14 -16.11
N PRO A 239 18.94 -25.93 -16.17
CA PRO A 239 18.86 -27.39 -16.09
C PRO A 239 18.30 -27.88 -14.75
N ILE A 240 18.72 -27.27 -13.64
CA ILE A 240 18.27 -27.62 -12.29
C ILE A 240 16.78 -27.31 -12.14
N ASP A 241 16.34 -26.14 -12.60
CA ASP A 241 14.94 -25.72 -12.50
C ASP A 241 14.02 -26.57 -13.39
N THR A 242 14.47 -26.99 -14.59
CA THR A 242 13.69 -27.89 -15.45
C THR A 242 13.55 -29.29 -14.85
N ILE A 243 14.62 -29.85 -14.27
CA ILE A 243 14.57 -31.13 -13.53
C ILE A 243 13.66 -31.01 -12.31
N LYS A 244 13.78 -29.94 -11.51
CA LYS A 244 12.92 -29.68 -10.34
C LYS A 244 11.45 -29.61 -10.72
N THR A 245 11.10 -28.90 -11.80
CA THR A 245 9.70 -28.79 -12.24
C THR A 245 9.12 -30.12 -12.74
N ARG A 246 9.94 -31.04 -13.27
CA ARG A 246 9.50 -32.41 -13.60
C ARG A 246 9.38 -33.29 -12.36
N LEU A 247 10.35 -33.19 -11.45
CA LEU A 247 10.32 -33.92 -10.19
C LEU A 247 9.08 -33.57 -9.36
N GLN A 248 8.68 -32.30 -9.33
CA GLN A 248 7.46 -31.84 -8.65
C GLN A 248 6.16 -32.26 -9.37
N LYS A 249 6.23 -32.70 -10.64
CA LYS A 249 5.06 -33.18 -11.40
C LYS A 249 4.81 -34.67 -11.21
N THR A 250 5.82 -35.44 -10.83
CA THR A 250 5.71 -36.89 -10.62
C THR A 250 5.49 -37.18 -9.14
N PRO A 251 4.40 -37.87 -8.74
CA PRO A 251 4.19 -38.33 -7.38
C PRO A 251 5.37 -39.17 -6.88
N ALA A 252 5.64 -39.15 -5.57
CA ALA A 252 6.65 -40.00 -4.98
C ALA A 252 6.10 -41.42 -4.83
N GLU A 253 6.72 -42.41 -5.47
CA GLU A 253 6.45 -43.82 -5.23
C GLU A 253 7.20 -44.30 -3.97
N PRO A 254 6.58 -45.16 -3.13
CA PRO A 254 7.24 -45.68 -1.93
C PRO A 254 8.53 -46.45 -2.30
N GLY A 255 9.66 -46.11 -1.67
CA GLY A 255 10.93 -46.85 -1.80
C GLY A 255 12.00 -46.26 -2.73
N GLN A 256 11.73 -45.16 -3.45
CA GLN A 256 12.74 -44.52 -4.32
C GLN A 256 13.50 -43.38 -3.61
N THR A 257 14.83 -43.39 -3.71
CA THR A 257 15.67 -42.29 -3.22
C THR A 257 15.52 -41.04 -4.08
N ALA A 258 15.54 -39.86 -3.45
CA ALA A 258 15.39 -38.58 -4.16
C ALA A 258 16.44 -38.38 -5.27
N MET A 259 17.67 -38.84 -5.04
CA MET A 259 18.76 -38.82 -6.04
C MET A 259 18.51 -39.78 -7.20
N GLY A 260 17.98 -40.98 -6.94
CA GLY A 260 17.62 -41.94 -7.99
C GLY A 260 16.54 -41.38 -8.93
N ARG A 261 15.56 -40.66 -8.39
CA ARG A 261 14.51 -39.98 -9.16
C ARG A 261 15.05 -38.84 -10.02
N ILE A 262 15.94 -38.02 -9.48
CA ILE A 262 16.61 -36.95 -10.23
C ILE A 262 17.40 -37.54 -11.41
N MET A 263 18.12 -38.63 -11.18
CA MET A 263 18.95 -39.28 -12.19
C MET A 263 18.10 -39.95 -13.28
N ALA A 264 16.99 -40.59 -12.91
CA ALA A 264 16.03 -41.18 -13.85
C ALA A 264 15.38 -40.11 -14.74
N ILE A 265 14.86 -39.04 -14.14
CA ILE A 265 14.25 -37.91 -14.88
C ILE A 265 15.27 -37.26 -15.81
N SER A 266 16.50 -37.05 -15.35
CA SER A 266 17.56 -36.44 -16.18
C SER A 266 17.94 -37.34 -17.36
N ARG A 267 18.00 -38.66 -17.15
CA ARG A 267 18.27 -39.65 -18.21
C ARG A 267 17.14 -39.71 -19.23
N ASP A 268 15.89 -39.68 -18.78
CA ASP A 268 14.72 -39.66 -19.67
C ASP A 268 14.65 -38.36 -20.48
N MET A 269 14.92 -37.21 -19.85
CA MET A 269 15.01 -35.92 -20.55
C MET A 269 16.05 -35.95 -21.66
N TRP A 270 17.23 -36.50 -21.37
CA TRP A 270 18.31 -36.59 -22.34
C TRP A 270 17.97 -37.53 -23.50
N LYS A 271 17.42 -38.72 -23.21
CA LYS A 271 17.11 -39.74 -24.23
C LYS A 271 15.88 -39.41 -25.08
N GLN A 272 14.82 -38.86 -24.49
CA GLN A 272 13.54 -38.66 -25.19
C GLN A 272 13.39 -37.28 -25.83
N GLU A 273 14.05 -36.24 -25.29
CA GLU A 273 13.84 -34.85 -25.72
C GLU A 273 15.12 -34.10 -26.10
N GLY A 274 16.30 -34.68 -25.85
CA GLY A 274 17.60 -34.10 -26.15
C GLY A 274 18.03 -32.94 -25.23
N SER A 275 19.23 -32.42 -25.47
CA SER A 275 19.89 -31.38 -24.64
C SER A 275 19.12 -30.06 -24.57
N ARG A 276 18.35 -29.71 -25.60
CA ARG A 276 17.49 -28.51 -25.62
C ARG A 276 16.35 -28.57 -24.59
N SER A 277 15.98 -29.76 -24.10
CA SER A 277 14.93 -29.91 -23.08
C SER A 277 15.28 -29.26 -21.74
N PHE A 278 16.56 -29.27 -21.36
CA PHE A 278 17.05 -28.68 -20.10
C PHE A 278 16.93 -27.15 -20.05
N TYR A 279 16.74 -26.51 -21.20
CA TYR A 279 16.58 -25.04 -21.32
C TYR A 279 15.15 -24.62 -21.69
N LYS A 280 14.18 -25.56 -21.75
CA LYS A 280 12.77 -25.24 -22.00
C LYS A 280 12.23 -24.35 -20.88
N GLY A 281 11.81 -23.13 -21.22
CA GLY A 281 11.30 -22.14 -20.27
C GLY A 281 12.30 -21.07 -19.85
N ILE A 282 13.46 -20.99 -20.50
CA ILE A 282 14.45 -19.93 -20.25
C ILE A 282 14.05 -18.57 -20.84
N THR A 283 13.38 -18.54 -21.99
CA THR A 283 12.99 -17.31 -22.67
C THR A 283 12.14 -16.37 -21.79
N PRO A 284 11.06 -16.83 -21.13
CA PRO A 284 10.30 -15.99 -20.21
C PRO A 284 11.10 -15.53 -18.98
N ARG A 285 12.19 -16.25 -18.63
CA ARG A 285 13.04 -15.91 -17.49
C ARG A 285 14.01 -14.80 -17.85
N ILE A 286 14.70 -14.90 -18.99
CA ILE A 286 15.60 -13.84 -19.47
C ILE A 286 14.81 -12.56 -19.75
N MET A 287 13.63 -12.68 -20.37
CA MET A 287 12.74 -11.55 -20.68
C MET A 287 12.26 -10.81 -19.42
N ARG A 288 12.22 -11.46 -18.26
CA ARG A 288 11.88 -10.83 -16.97
C ARG A 288 13.12 -10.25 -16.26
N VAL A 289 14.27 -10.91 -16.37
CA VAL A 289 15.48 -10.50 -15.65
C VAL A 289 16.11 -9.25 -16.28
N ALA A 290 16.19 -9.17 -17.61
CA ALA A 290 16.87 -8.05 -18.27
C ALA A 290 16.18 -6.68 -18.01
N PRO A 291 14.85 -6.53 -18.17
CA PRO A 291 14.18 -5.26 -17.85
C PRO A 291 14.19 -4.96 -16.34
N GLY A 292 14.04 -5.98 -15.50
CA GLY A 292 14.04 -5.80 -14.05
C GLY A 292 15.37 -5.29 -13.52
N GLN A 293 16.49 -5.83 -14.02
CA GLN A 293 17.82 -5.32 -13.64
C GLN A 293 18.03 -3.90 -14.14
N ALA A 294 17.67 -3.59 -15.39
CA ALA A 294 17.77 -2.23 -15.93
C ALA A 294 17.02 -1.21 -15.06
N VAL A 295 15.74 -1.47 -14.76
CA VAL A 295 14.92 -0.59 -13.91
C VAL A 295 15.50 -0.46 -12.50
N THR A 296 15.93 -1.57 -11.90
CA THR A 296 16.48 -1.56 -10.53
C THR A 296 17.74 -0.69 -10.46
N PHE A 297 18.67 -0.83 -11.39
CA PHE A 297 19.91 -0.05 -11.38
C PHE A 297 19.65 1.44 -11.65
N THR A 298 18.87 1.77 -12.69
CA THR A 298 18.56 3.18 -13.02
C THR A 298 17.84 3.88 -11.86
N VAL A 299 16.84 3.24 -11.27
CA VAL A 299 16.07 3.82 -10.16
C VAL A 299 16.91 3.88 -8.89
N TYR A 300 17.75 2.88 -8.62
CA TYR A 300 18.66 2.90 -7.48
C TYR A 300 19.66 4.06 -7.59
N GLU A 301 20.29 4.25 -8.75
CA GLU A 301 21.24 5.35 -8.98
C GLU A 301 20.56 6.71 -8.87
N TYR A 302 19.37 6.86 -9.45
CA TYR A 302 18.58 8.08 -9.34
C TYR A 302 18.19 8.39 -7.89
N LEU A 303 17.58 7.44 -7.19
CA LEU A 303 17.15 7.62 -5.81
C LEU A 303 18.33 7.84 -4.88
N LYS A 304 19.42 7.11 -5.07
CA LYS A 304 20.66 7.31 -4.31
C LYS A 304 21.22 8.71 -4.57
N GLY A 305 21.27 9.16 -5.82
CA GLY A 305 21.72 10.52 -6.16
C GLY A 305 20.85 11.60 -5.52
N VAL A 306 19.52 11.42 -5.54
CA VAL A 306 18.57 12.33 -4.89
C VAL A 306 18.72 12.30 -3.37
N LEU A 307 18.85 11.13 -2.75
CA LEU A 307 19.00 10.98 -1.29
C LEU A 307 20.36 11.46 -0.79
N GLU A 308 21.42 11.31 -1.56
CA GLU A 308 22.74 11.86 -1.25
C GLU A 308 22.73 13.39 -1.38
N LYS A 309 21.99 13.93 -2.35
CA LYS A 309 21.74 15.38 -2.48
C LYS A 309 20.84 15.94 -1.37
N ASN A 310 19.94 15.12 -0.83
CA ASN A 310 18.92 15.48 0.17
C ASN A 310 19.17 14.86 1.56
N ARG A 311 20.40 14.44 1.88
CA ARG A 311 20.75 13.63 3.06
C ARG A 311 20.37 14.28 4.41
N ASP A 312 20.05 15.57 4.41
CA ASP A 312 19.65 16.36 5.58
C ASP A 312 18.14 16.33 5.91
N MET A 313 17.31 15.57 5.16
CA MET A 313 15.86 15.47 5.41
C MET A 313 15.41 14.17 6.11
N LEU A 314 16.32 13.26 6.45
CA LEU A 314 15.95 12.00 7.13
C LEU A 314 16.00 12.13 8.67
N PRO A 315 14.93 11.77 9.39
CA PRO A 315 14.93 11.79 10.85
C PRO A 315 15.81 10.64 11.39
N GLY A 316 16.90 10.97 12.09
CA GLY A 316 17.69 9.98 12.85
C GLY A 316 19.22 10.09 12.76
N GLY A 317 19.79 11.02 11.99
CA GLY A 317 21.24 11.22 11.93
C GLY A 317 21.80 12.07 13.08
N LYS A 318 21.79 11.58 14.33
CA LYS A 318 22.71 12.11 15.36
C LYS A 318 24.12 11.60 15.06
N GLY A 319 24.81 12.33 14.21
CA GLY A 319 26.22 12.13 13.92
C GLY A 319 26.81 13.49 13.57
N THR A 320 27.40 14.12 14.57
CA THR A 320 28.29 15.28 14.45
C THR A 320 29.35 15.00 13.38
N VAL A 321 29.12 15.47 12.16
CA VAL A 321 30.14 15.61 11.12
C VAL A 321 29.81 16.89 10.36
N ASP A 322 30.68 17.87 10.52
CA ASP A 322 30.70 19.13 9.77
C ASP A 322 30.46 18.89 8.28
N THR A 323 29.28 19.31 7.80
CA THR A 323 28.96 19.46 6.38
C THR A 323 28.13 20.73 6.16
N THR A 324 28.60 21.83 6.73
CA THR A 324 28.48 23.15 6.12
C THR A 324 29.29 23.13 4.83
N SER A 325 28.65 22.91 3.68
CA SER A 325 29.28 23.36 2.45
C SER A 325 28.34 23.87 1.37
N HIS A 326 27.02 23.95 1.56
CA HIS A 326 26.14 24.74 0.68
C HIS A 326 24.82 25.21 1.31
N ARG A 327 24.65 25.11 2.65
CA ARG A 327 23.52 25.75 3.33
C ARG A 327 24.06 26.96 4.08
N SER A 328 23.78 28.13 3.54
CA SER A 328 24.02 29.36 4.25
C SER A 328 23.04 29.48 5.39
N GLY A 329 23.54 29.23 6.60
CA GLY A 329 22.80 29.47 7.83
C GLY A 329 22.72 30.98 8.11
N ALA A 330 21.66 31.39 8.80
CA ALA A 330 21.51 32.72 9.37
C ALA A 330 22.65 32.97 10.35
N SER A 331 23.37 34.06 10.14
CA SER A 331 24.40 34.55 11.06
C SER A 331 23.79 34.96 12.40
N ALA A 332 24.58 34.89 13.47
CA ALA A 332 24.17 35.40 14.79
C ALA A 332 23.79 36.89 14.73
N GLU A 333 24.49 37.67 13.91
CA GLU A 333 24.20 39.08 13.66
C GLU A 333 22.80 39.29 13.06
N LEU A 334 22.36 38.39 12.16
CA LEU A 334 21.01 38.46 11.58
C LEU A 334 19.93 38.14 12.62
N GLN A 335 20.20 37.20 13.53
CA GLN A 335 19.28 36.86 14.63
C GLN A 335 19.16 38.02 15.63
N GLU A 336 20.27 38.69 15.95
CA GLU A 336 20.27 39.88 16.79
C GLU A 336 19.51 41.05 16.13
N ALA A 337 19.75 41.27 14.83
CA ALA A 337 19.03 42.28 14.07
C ALA A 337 17.52 41.98 14.06
N LEU A 338 17.11 40.72 13.89
CA LEU A 338 15.71 40.31 13.98
C LEU A 338 15.11 40.58 15.37
N GLN A 339 15.83 40.29 16.46
CA GLN A 339 15.36 40.60 17.81
C GLN A 339 15.14 42.12 17.99
N ASN A 340 16.02 42.95 17.43
CA ASN A 340 15.84 44.40 17.41
C ASN A 340 14.60 44.82 16.60
N LEU A 341 14.34 44.20 15.44
CA LEU A 341 13.14 44.44 14.63
C LEU A 341 11.83 44.06 15.35
N ILE A 342 11.87 42.99 16.15
CA ILE A 342 10.72 42.50 16.92
C ILE A 342 10.43 43.37 18.15
N THR A 343 11.45 44.02 18.71
CA THR A 343 11.35 44.76 19.98
C THR A 343 11.26 46.27 19.79
N SER A 344 11.77 46.82 18.69
CA SER A 344 11.82 48.26 18.41
C SER A 344 10.99 48.65 17.18
N THR A 345 10.24 49.75 17.28
CA THR A 345 9.50 50.34 16.15
C THR A 345 10.34 51.21 15.22
N THR A 346 11.59 51.53 15.59
CA THR A 346 12.44 52.46 14.82
C THR A 346 12.78 51.99 13.41
N GLN A 347 12.76 50.68 13.16
CA GLN A 347 13.04 50.07 11.87
C GLN A 347 11.80 49.36 11.35
N ARG A 348 11.48 49.56 10.07
CA ARG A 348 10.38 48.88 9.36
C ARG A 348 10.77 47.48 8.92
N GLY A 349 12.04 47.25 8.63
CA GLY A 349 12.52 45.97 8.13
C GLY A 349 14.03 45.88 8.08
N ILE A 350 14.52 44.71 7.68
CA ILE A 350 15.96 44.43 7.55
C ILE A 350 16.19 43.74 6.22
N LEU A 351 17.19 44.21 5.48
CA LEU A 351 17.71 43.54 4.30
C LEU A 351 18.73 42.50 4.73
N ALA A 352 18.72 41.34 4.09
CA ALA A 352 19.73 40.31 4.27
C ALA A 352 20.25 39.82 2.93
N THR A 353 21.52 39.45 2.90
CA THR A 353 22.20 38.94 1.70
C THR A 353 23.01 37.70 2.03
N ILE A 354 23.49 37.00 1.00
CA ILE A 354 24.32 35.81 1.17
C ILE A 354 25.77 36.21 0.89
N SER A 355 26.59 36.20 1.94
CA SER A 355 28.02 36.47 1.86
C SER A 355 28.79 35.34 2.54
N GLN A 356 29.89 34.88 1.93
CA GLN A 356 30.75 33.81 2.49
C GLN A 356 29.98 32.58 2.96
N GLU A 357 28.99 32.14 2.18
CA GLU A 357 28.13 31.02 2.51
C GLU A 357 27.36 31.16 3.84
N ALA A 358 27.10 32.37 4.32
CA ALA A 358 26.20 32.67 5.43
C ALA A 358 25.18 33.75 5.03
N ILE A 359 24.00 33.75 5.67
CA ILE A 359 23.03 34.83 5.50
C ILE A 359 23.33 35.92 6.52
N VAL A 360 23.70 37.09 6.03
CA VAL A 360 24.16 38.22 6.83
C VAL A 360 23.22 39.41 6.68
N PRO A 361 23.02 40.23 7.73
CA PRO A 361 22.27 41.47 7.61
C PRO A 361 23.03 42.45 6.71
N ALA A 362 22.32 43.15 5.84
CA ALA A 362 22.88 44.13 4.90
C ALA A 362 22.62 45.57 5.37
N ALA A 363 21.35 45.97 5.46
CA ALA A 363 20.97 47.29 5.95
C ALA A 363 19.57 47.28 6.57
N PRO A 364 19.33 48.06 7.65
CA PRO A 364 17.99 48.27 8.18
C PRO A 364 17.21 49.25 7.31
N ILE A 365 15.90 49.05 7.23
CA ILE A 365 14.95 49.94 6.56
C ILE A 365 14.31 50.80 7.66
N PRO A 366 14.46 52.14 7.63
CA PRO A 366 13.85 53.01 8.63
C PRO A 366 12.33 53.02 8.50
N SER A 367 11.64 53.16 9.63
CA SER A 367 10.20 53.46 9.64
C SER A 367 10.05 54.98 9.70
N THR A 368 9.79 55.62 8.55
CA THR A 368 9.70 57.08 8.44
C THR A 368 8.26 57.57 8.33
N HIS A 369 7.35 56.69 7.92
CA HIS A 369 5.93 56.97 7.73
C HIS A 369 5.06 56.26 8.78
N GLU A 370 3.82 56.72 8.93
CA GLU A 370 2.87 56.16 9.91
C GLU A 370 2.32 54.80 9.47
N THR A 371 2.32 54.51 8.16
CA THR A 371 1.72 53.30 7.60
C THR A 371 2.74 52.40 6.89
N PHE A 372 2.50 51.08 6.97
CA PHE A 372 3.31 50.08 6.26
C PHE A 372 3.46 50.35 4.75
N LEU A 373 2.37 50.72 4.06
CA LEU A 373 2.38 50.88 2.60
C LEU A 373 3.21 52.09 2.15
N GLU A 374 3.23 53.17 2.94
CA GLU A 374 4.05 54.35 2.65
C GLU A 374 5.54 54.06 2.87
N ASP A 375 5.87 53.30 3.92
CA ASP A 375 7.25 52.87 4.22
C ASP A 375 7.84 51.93 3.14
N LEU A 376 7.01 51.30 2.30
CA LEU A 376 7.52 50.52 1.15
C LEU A 376 8.27 51.38 0.13
N SER A 377 8.00 52.70 0.10
CA SER A 377 8.74 53.61 -0.79
C SER A 377 10.23 53.67 -0.46
N ASN A 378 10.61 53.44 0.80
CA ASN A 378 12.01 53.39 1.28
C ASN A 378 12.80 52.20 0.70
N LEU A 379 12.14 51.20 0.10
CA LEU A 379 12.81 50.05 -0.50
C LEU A 379 13.46 50.37 -1.85
N LYS A 380 13.03 51.44 -2.54
CA LYS A 380 13.48 51.77 -3.90
C LYS A 380 14.98 51.94 -4.01
N ASP A 381 15.61 52.53 -2.99
CA ASP A 381 17.06 52.81 -2.98
C ASP A 381 17.91 51.54 -2.81
N PHE A 382 17.31 50.45 -2.32
CA PHE A 382 17.99 49.19 -2.04
C PHE A 382 17.75 48.10 -3.09
N ILE A 383 16.68 48.23 -3.88
CA ILE A 383 16.30 47.27 -4.92
C ILE A 383 17.12 47.55 -6.18
N LYS A 384 17.97 46.61 -6.56
CA LYS A 384 18.73 46.66 -7.82
C LYS A 384 18.17 45.68 -8.86
N PRO A 385 18.30 45.97 -10.16
CA PRO A 385 17.76 45.11 -11.22
C PRO A 385 18.54 43.80 -11.40
N ASN A 386 19.78 43.71 -10.91
CA ASN A 386 20.70 42.58 -11.16
C ASN A 386 21.20 41.87 -9.90
N GLU A 387 20.71 42.22 -8.71
CA GLU A 387 21.13 41.63 -7.43
C GLU A 387 19.92 41.06 -6.67
N ALA A 388 20.06 39.83 -6.15
CA ALA A 388 19.05 39.17 -5.33
C ALA A 388 19.20 39.53 -3.84
N LEU A 389 18.08 39.62 -3.13
CA LEU A 389 18.00 40.16 -1.76
C LEU A 389 16.93 39.40 -0.95
N TYR A 390 17.15 39.26 0.35
CA TYR A 390 16.09 38.95 1.31
C TYR A 390 15.65 40.23 2.01
N ILE A 391 14.34 40.39 2.18
CA ILE A 391 13.74 41.57 2.80
C ILE A 391 12.79 41.07 3.88
N LEU A 392 13.10 41.36 5.14
CA LEU A 392 12.26 41.03 6.29
C LEU A 392 11.50 42.29 6.69
N LEU A 393 10.19 42.31 6.49
CA LEU A 393 9.36 43.49 6.71
C LEU A 393 8.40 43.28 7.88
N ARG A 394 8.15 44.35 8.66
CA ARG A 394 7.10 44.35 9.67
C ARG A 394 5.80 44.91 9.10
N ARG A 395 4.76 44.06 9.02
CA ARG A 395 3.44 44.42 8.47
C ARG A 395 2.58 45.23 9.43
N ASN A 396 2.63 44.92 10.73
CA ASN A 396 1.85 45.63 11.74
C ASN A 396 2.58 46.86 12.28
N ASP A 397 1.88 48.00 12.36
CA ASP A 397 2.43 49.27 12.88
C ASP A 397 2.49 49.32 14.42
N VAL A 398 1.79 48.41 15.11
CA VAL A 398 1.69 48.39 16.57
C VAL A 398 2.34 47.13 17.17
N LEU A 399 3.25 47.31 18.13
CA LEU A 399 3.99 46.22 18.81
C LEU A 399 3.14 45.32 19.73
N SER A 400 1.94 45.78 20.12
CA SER A 400 1.05 45.08 21.08
C SER A 400 0.13 44.03 20.46
N SER A 401 0.17 43.86 19.13
CA SER A 401 -0.58 42.79 18.49
C SER A 401 0.05 41.43 18.82
N PRO A 402 -0.72 40.41 19.24
CA PRO A 402 -0.21 39.04 19.41
C PRO A 402 0.37 38.49 18.10
N ASP A 403 -0.10 39.02 16.96
CA ASP A 403 0.46 38.80 15.64
C ASP A 403 1.57 39.81 15.36
N LYS A 404 2.78 39.50 15.82
CA LYS A 404 4.02 40.10 15.30
C LYS A 404 4.26 39.58 13.88
N SER A 405 3.41 39.98 12.94
CA SER A 405 3.44 39.50 11.56
C SER A 405 4.60 40.17 10.81
N LEU A 406 5.74 39.48 10.79
CA LEU A 406 6.79 39.78 9.84
C LEU A 406 6.45 39.11 8.51
N VAL A 407 6.90 39.68 7.41
CA VAL A 407 6.80 39.09 6.09
C VAL A 407 8.20 38.89 5.53
N ALA A 408 8.51 37.66 5.13
CA ALA A 408 9.78 37.31 4.54
C ALA A 408 9.66 37.38 3.01
N VAL A 409 10.16 38.45 2.42
CA VAL A 409 10.16 38.65 0.97
C VAL A 409 11.50 38.22 0.39
N THR A 410 11.46 37.34 -0.61
CA THR A 410 12.64 36.90 -1.37
C THR A 410 12.58 37.55 -2.74
N TYR A 411 13.44 38.55 -2.97
CA TYR A 411 13.52 39.27 -4.24
C TYR A 411 14.65 38.70 -5.09
N VAL A 412 14.30 38.15 -6.26
CA VAL A 412 15.24 37.51 -7.18
C VAL A 412 14.95 38.01 -8.60
N PRO A 413 15.63 39.07 -9.08
CA PRO A 413 15.31 39.63 -10.37
C PRO A 413 15.74 38.75 -11.54
N ASN A 414 15.00 38.85 -12.64
CA ASN A 414 15.27 38.06 -13.84
C ASN A 414 16.64 38.35 -14.48
N ALA A 415 17.23 39.53 -14.25
CA ALA A 415 18.58 39.86 -14.72
C ALA A 415 19.70 39.42 -13.75
N ALA A 416 19.38 38.86 -12.57
CA ALA A 416 20.39 38.38 -11.63
C ALA A 416 21.22 37.20 -12.18
N PRO A 417 22.51 37.07 -11.81
CA PRO A 417 23.32 35.90 -12.15
C PRO A 417 22.68 34.59 -11.69
N VAL A 418 22.77 33.53 -12.51
CA VAL A 418 22.17 32.20 -12.23
C VAL A 418 22.59 31.66 -10.86
N ARG A 419 23.85 31.87 -10.47
CA ARG A 419 24.35 31.47 -9.15
C ARG A 419 23.58 32.15 -8.01
N GLN A 420 23.30 33.45 -8.11
CA GLN A 420 22.52 34.16 -7.08
C GLN A 420 21.07 33.67 -7.07
N LYS A 421 20.44 33.50 -8.24
CA LYS A 421 19.08 32.96 -8.34
C LYS A 421 18.96 31.60 -7.65
N MET A 422 19.91 30.70 -7.89
CA MET A 422 19.96 29.40 -7.23
C MET A 422 20.16 29.52 -5.72
N LEU A 423 21.11 30.33 -5.27
CA LEU A 423 21.41 30.48 -3.84
C LEU A 423 20.21 31.03 -3.08
N PHE A 424 19.63 32.15 -3.51
CA PHE A 424 18.48 32.77 -2.83
C PHE A 424 17.19 31.95 -2.95
N ALA A 425 16.94 31.29 -4.08
CA ALA A 425 15.77 30.41 -4.19
C ALA A 425 15.89 29.17 -3.28
N SER A 426 17.11 28.61 -3.13
CA SER A 426 17.33 27.40 -2.33
C SER A 426 17.45 27.65 -0.83
N THR A 427 17.91 28.83 -0.39
CA THR A 427 18.08 29.15 1.04
C THR A 427 16.90 29.89 1.67
N ARG A 428 15.87 30.30 0.91
CA ARG A 428 14.71 31.05 1.44
C ARG A 428 13.98 30.35 2.60
N LEU A 429 13.77 29.03 2.48
CA LEU A 429 13.05 28.26 3.51
C LEU A 429 13.94 28.01 4.73
N THR A 430 15.26 27.91 4.52
CA THR A 430 16.24 27.81 5.59
C THR A 430 16.25 29.08 6.42
N LEU A 431 16.23 30.25 5.77
CA LEU A 431 16.14 31.56 6.43
C LEU A 431 14.93 31.64 7.35
N VAL A 432 13.72 31.39 6.82
CA VAL A 432 12.48 31.46 7.62
C VAL A 432 12.49 30.46 8.78
N ARG A 433 13.01 29.25 8.55
CA ARG A 433 13.08 28.23 9.60
C ARG A 433 14.06 28.60 10.72
N GLU A 434 15.23 29.15 10.37
CA GLU A 434 16.26 29.51 11.36
C GLU A 434 15.96 30.79 12.12
N LEU A 435 15.16 31.67 11.54
CA LEU A 435 14.67 32.89 12.18
C LEU A 435 13.37 32.69 12.98
N GLY A 436 12.79 31.48 12.98
CA GLY A 436 11.53 31.17 13.66
C GLY A 436 10.32 31.37 12.73
N GLY A 437 9.78 30.27 12.20
CA GLY A 437 8.67 30.32 11.23
C GLY A 437 7.39 30.94 11.79
N GLU A 438 7.21 30.92 13.11
CA GLU A 438 6.10 31.58 13.81
C GLU A 438 6.08 33.11 13.63
N HIS A 439 7.23 33.73 13.34
CA HIS A 439 7.30 35.18 13.10
C HIS A 439 6.87 35.56 11.68
N PHE A 440 6.88 34.61 10.74
CA PHE A 440 6.64 34.83 9.32
C PHE A 440 5.41 34.04 8.85
N PRO A 441 4.18 34.51 9.12
CA PRO A 441 2.96 33.87 8.61
C PRO A 441 2.91 33.86 7.08
N GLU A 442 3.61 34.81 6.44
CA GLU A 442 3.62 34.98 5.01
C GLU A 442 5.07 35.07 4.50
N SER A 443 5.34 34.37 3.39
CA SER A 443 6.60 34.50 2.65
C SER A 443 6.30 34.70 1.18
N ILE A 444 6.81 35.79 0.63
CA ILE A 444 6.53 36.25 -0.74
C ILE A 444 7.79 36.08 -1.58
N PHE A 445 7.62 35.66 -2.82
CA PHE A 445 8.70 35.57 -3.80
C PHE A 445 8.42 36.56 -4.93
N CYS A 446 9.32 37.53 -5.11
CA CYS A 446 9.18 38.58 -6.11
C CYS A 446 10.31 38.50 -7.14
N THR A 447 10.00 38.80 -8.39
CA THR A 447 10.97 38.86 -9.49
C THR A 447 11.06 40.23 -10.13
N GLU A 448 10.04 41.07 -9.95
CA GLU A 448 9.99 42.42 -10.48
C GLU A 448 9.99 43.43 -9.33
N ALA A 449 10.70 44.55 -9.51
CA ALA A 449 10.76 45.60 -8.49
C ALA A 449 9.38 46.23 -8.23
N ASP A 450 8.51 46.27 -9.25
CA ASP A 450 7.16 46.82 -9.16
C ASP A 450 6.25 46.03 -8.20
N GLU A 451 6.57 44.75 -7.93
CA GLU A 451 5.86 43.91 -6.95
C GLU A 451 6.13 44.35 -5.50
N LEU A 452 7.24 45.05 -5.25
CA LEU A 452 7.65 45.54 -3.92
C LEU A 452 7.10 46.96 -3.62
N THR A 453 6.30 47.53 -4.52
CA THR A 453 5.64 48.82 -4.32
C THR A 453 4.30 48.66 -3.59
N ALA A 454 3.74 49.76 -3.08
CA ALA A 454 2.39 49.75 -2.48
C ALA A 454 1.33 49.14 -3.43
N GLY A 455 1.33 49.54 -4.70
CA GLY A 455 0.41 48.97 -5.70
C GLY A 455 0.72 47.51 -6.07
N GLY A 456 1.98 47.06 -5.94
CA GLY A 456 2.34 45.64 -6.03
C GLY A 456 1.76 44.83 -4.88
N TRP A 457 1.89 45.35 -3.67
CA TRP A 457 1.36 44.72 -2.45
C TRP A 457 -0.17 44.60 -2.45
N GLU A 458 -0.88 45.65 -2.86
CA GLU A 458 -2.34 45.62 -2.99
C GLU A 458 -2.81 44.54 -3.98
N ARG A 459 -2.10 44.38 -5.11
CA ARG A 459 -2.37 43.29 -6.07
C ARG A 459 -2.17 41.92 -5.45
N HIS A 460 -1.12 41.75 -4.64
CA HIS A 460 -0.83 40.49 -3.95
C HIS A 460 -1.90 40.13 -2.91
N VAL A 461 -2.37 41.11 -2.12
CA VAL A 461 -3.47 40.91 -1.16
C VAL A 461 -4.75 40.52 -1.91
N LYS A 462 -5.11 41.25 -2.97
CA LYS A 462 -6.29 40.95 -3.79
C LYS A 462 -6.24 39.57 -4.44
N HIS A 463 -5.05 39.11 -4.86
CA HIS A 463 -4.87 37.77 -5.39
C HIS A 463 -5.04 36.70 -4.31
N SER A 464 -4.47 36.91 -3.12
CA SER A 464 -4.58 35.97 -1.99
C SER A 464 -6.02 35.81 -1.48
N GLU A 465 -6.85 36.83 -1.62
CA GLU A 465 -8.29 36.79 -1.29
C GLU A 465 -9.16 36.22 -2.42
N SER A 466 -8.60 35.99 -3.61
CA SER A 466 -9.36 35.46 -4.75
C SER A 466 -9.65 33.97 -4.61
N SER A 467 -10.75 33.52 -5.22
CA SER A 467 -11.11 32.10 -5.24
C SER A 467 -10.08 31.28 -6.02
N ASN A 468 -9.65 30.15 -5.47
CA ASN A 468 -8.77 29.22 -6.17
C ASN A 468 -9.44 28.72 -7.47
N PRO A 469 -8.69 28.63 -8.58
CA PRO A 469 -9.22 28.08 -9.82
C PRO A 469 -9.47 26.57 -9.63
N LEU A 470 -10.72 26.15 -9.84
CA LEU A 470 -11.14 24.75 -9.81
C LEU A 470 -11.20 24.19 -11.23
N THR A 471 -10.88 22.90 -11.36
CA THR A 471 -11.12 22.17 -12.60
C THR A 471 -12.61 21.85 -12.77
N ALA A 472 -13.05 21.58 -14.00
CA ALA A 472 -14.43 21.19 -14.27
C ALA A 472 -14.86 19.92 -13.51
N GLU A 473 -13.94 18.97 -13.32
CA GLU A 473 -14.20 17.76 -12.54
C GLU A 473 -14.37 18.08 -11.05
N GLU A 474 -13.49 18.90 -10.46
CA GLU A 474 -13.59 19.31 -9.05
C GLU A 474 -14.88 20.10 -8.78
N GLN A 475 -15.26 20.97 -9.72
CA GLN A 475 -16.53 21.71 -9.64
C GLN A 475 -17.72 20.74 -9.66
N SER A 476 -17.73 19.76 -10.57
CA SER A 476 -18.80 18.75 -10.62
C SER A 476 -18.89 17.88 -9.36
N LEU A 477 -17.75 17.55 -8.74
CA LEU A 477 -17.72 16.80 -7.49
C LEU A 477 -18.26 17.63 -6.32
N GLN A 478 -17.97 18.94 -6.32
CA GLN A 478 -18.54 19.85 -5.35
C GLN A 478 -20.07 19.94 -5.50
N ASP A 479 -20.56 20.06 -6.73
CA ASP A 479 -22.00 20.10 -7.03
C ASP A 479 -22.71 18.81 -6.57
N ILE A 480 -22.11 17.63 -6.82
CA ILE A 480 -22.64 16.33 -6.35
C ILE A 480 -22.69 16.30 -4.83
N LYS A 481 -21.62 16.72 -4.16
CA LYS A 481 -21.55 16.71 -2.70
C LYS A 481 -22.60 17.64 -2.07
N GLU A 482 -22.85 18.78 -2.70
CA GLU A 482 -23.90 19.71 -2.27
C GLU A 482 -25.30 19.10 -2.49
N ALA A 483 -25.54 18.43 -3.62
CA ALA A 483 -26.78 17.72 -3.89
C ALA A 483 -27.02 16.56 -2.89
N GLU A 484 -26.02 15.72 -2.63
CA GLU A 484 -26.10 14.64 -1.64
C GLU A 484 -26.38 15.18 -0.22
N ALA A 485 -25.78 16.32 0.13
CA ALA A 485 -26.01 16.97 1.43
C ALA A 485 -27.43 17.52 1.56
N LEU A 486 -28.04 17.99 0.47
CA LEU A 486 -29.44 18.40 0.43
C LEU A 486 -30.39 17.20 0.54
N GLU A 487 -30.13 16.13 -0.20
CA GLU A 487 -30.92 14.89 -0.11
C GLU A 487 -30.85 14.25 1.28
N SER A 488 -29.67 14.26 1.91
CA SER A 488 -29.45 13.72 3.26
C SER A 488 -30.24 14.45 4.35
N ARG A 489 -30.74 15.66 4.08
CA ARG A 489 -31.57 16.47 4.99
C ARG A 489 -33.07 16.32 4.72
N GLY A 490 -33.47 15.55 3.71
CA GLY A 490 -34.86 15.32 3.36
C GLY A 490 -35.61 14.46 4.38
N THR A 491 -36.91 14.73 4.57
CA THR A 491 -37.85 13.93 5.38
C THR A 491 -38.46 12.76 4.59
N GLN A 492 -38.09 12.56 3.32
CA GLN A 492 -38.42 11.32 2.63
C GLN A 492 -37.68 10.19 3.36
N GLY A 493 -38.43 9.42 4.16
CA GLY A 493 -37.91 8.20 4.76
C GLY A 493 -37.22 7.41 3.66
N GLN A 494 -35.97 7.02 3.90
CA GLN A 494 -35.20 6.19 3.00
C GLN A 494 -36.07 4.98 2.63
N SER A 495 -36.69 5.01 1.45
CA SER A 495 -37.03 3.80 0.73
C SER A 495 -35.70 3.24 0.25
N LEU A 496 -34.91 2.71 1.20
CA LEU A 496 -33.86 1.74 0.95
C LEU A 496 -34.42 0.85 -0.14
N ALA A 497 -33.83 0.91 -1.34
CA ALA A 497 -34.35 0.32 -2.56
C ALA A 497 -34.96 -1.07 -2.28
N GLN A 498 -36.24 -1.08 -1.89
CA GLN A 498 -37.00 -2.29 -1.74
C GLN A 498 -37.32 -2.59 -3.19
N GLY A 499 -36.42 -3.37 -3.80
CA GLY A 499 -36.66 -4.00 -5.09
C GLY A 499 -38.12 -4.41 -5.11
N GLY A 500 -38.84 -3.94 -6.14
CA GLY A 500 -40.28 -3.80 -6.14
C GLY A 500 -41.01 -4.90 -5.38
N ARG A 501 -41.92 -4.51 -4.49
CA ARG A 501 -42.77 -5.40 -3.68
C ARG A 501 -43.23 -6.60 -4.53
N LEU A 502 -42.58 -7.75 -4.36
CA LEU A 502 -42.93 -8.96 -5.10
C LEU A 502 -44.26 -9.45 -4.54
N ALA A 503 -45.36 -9.28 -5.27
CA ALA A 503 -46.67 -9.79 -4.84
C ALA A 503 -46.59 -11.31 -4.70
N ILE A 504 -46.68 -11.80 -3.47
CA ILE A 504 -46.63 -13.23 -3.16
C ILE A 504 -48.05 -13.78 -3.26
N ARG A 505 -48.22 -14.90 -3.94
CA ARG A 505 -49.45 -15.69 -3.86
C ARG A 505 -49.34 -16.61 -2.65
N ALA A 506 -50.32 -16.60 -1.76
CA ALA A 506 -50.34 -17.44 -0.56
C ALA A 506 -51.48 -18.46 -0.65
N ASP A 507 -51.24 -19.66 -0.14
CA ASP A 507 -52.26 -20.69 0.00
C ASP A 507 -53.26 -20.30 1.11
N ASP A 508 -54.55 -20.58 0.89
CA ASP A 508 -55.64 -20.19 1.81
C ASP A 508 -55.47 -20.77 3.23
N GLU A 509 -54.83 -21.94 3.34
CA GLU A 509 -54.55 -22.64 4.60
C GLU A 509 -53.65 -21.84 5.55
N ILE A 510 -52.80 -20.95 5.02
CA ILE A 510 -51.85 -20.15 5.81
C ILE A 510 -52.60 -19.17 6.72
N SER A 511 -53.63 -18.52 6.18
CA SER A 511 -54.42 -17.53 6.93
C SER A 511 -55.09 -18.16 8.16
N GLY A 512 -55.60 -19.39 8.02
CA GLY A 512 -56.21 -20.17 9.09
C GLY A 512 -55.19 -20.58 10.16
N ALA A 513 -54.03 -21.11 9.76
CA ALA A 513 -52.97 -21.50 10.69
C ALA A 513 -52.42 -20.31 11.48
N LEU A 514 -52.23 -19.16 10.83
CA LEU A 514 -51.77 -17.94 11.49
C LEU A 514 -52.82 -17.36 12.45
N ARG A 515 -54.11 -17.47 12.15
CA ARG A 515 -55.17 -17.07 13.10
C ARG A 515 -55.20 -17.95 14.34
N GLN A 516 -55.11 -19.27 14.18
CA GLN A 516 -55.08 -20.22 15.30
C GLN A 516 -53.86 -19.99 16.21
N LEU A 517 -52.71 -19.62 15.62
CA LEU A 517 -51.51 -19.26 16.38
C LEU A 517 -51.76 -18.03 17.27
N GLY A 518 -52.48 -17.02 16.76
CA GLY A 518 -52.82 -15.80 17.49
C GLY A 518 -53.91 -15.98 18.54
N GLU A 519 -54.87 -16.88 18.33
CA GLU A 519 -56.00 -17.15 19.22
C GLU A 519 -55.66 -18.05 20.43
N GLY A 520 -54.42 -18.51 20.56
CA GLY A 520 -54.02 -19.34 21.71
C GLY A 520 -54.18 -20.85 21.50
N GLY A 521 -54.19 -21.34 20.26
CA GLY A 521 -54.28 -22.78 19.95
C GLY A 521 -53.17 -23.64 20.58
N SER A 522 -53.32 -24.97 20.50
CA SER A 522 -52.37 -25.95 21.10
C SER A 522 -50.96 -25.87 20.52
N ASP A 523 -50.85 -25.41 19.27
CA ASP A 523 -49.57 -25.22 18.58
C ASP A 523 -49.06 -23.78 18.78
N ASN A 524 -47.75 -23.64 18.97
CA ASN A 524 -47.08 -22.36 19.17
C ASN A 524 -46.03 -22.05 18.08
N LEU A 525 -45.93 -22.88 17.04
CA LEU A 525 -45.02 -22.70 15.92
C LEU A 525 -45.74 -23.00 14.59
N VAL A 526 -45.71 -22.04 13.67
CA VAL A 526 -46.18 -22.19 12.28
C VAL A 526 -45.02 -21.99 11.32
N GLN A 527 -44.80 -22.93 10.41
CA GLN A 527 -43.73 -22.87 9.42
C GLN A 527 -44.27 -22.78 8.00
N LEU A 528 -43.67 -21.88 7.21
CA LEU A 528 -44.01 -21.61 5.83
C LEU A 528 -42.80 -21.79 4.92
N ARG A 529 -43.07 -22.23 3.69
CA ARG A 529 -42.06 -22.39 2.63
C ARG A 529 -42.53 -21.70 1.35
N MET A 530 -41.62 -21.04 0.66
CA MET A 530 -41.83 -20.63 -0.71
C MET A 530 -41.58 -21.79 -1.67
N ASP A 531 -42.56 -22.10 -2.50
CA ASP A 531 -42.43 -23.07 -3.58
C ASP A 531 -41.83 -22.39 -4.82
N LEU A 532 -40.63 -22.80 -5.22
CA LEU A 532 -39.84 -22.11 -6.26
C LEU A 532 -40.42 -22.19 -7.69
N PRO A 533 -41.06 -23.29 -8.12
CA PRO A 533 -41.61 -23.38 -9.48
C PRO A 533 -42.87 -22.55 -9.66
N THR A 534 -43.67 -22.41 -8.60
CA THR A 534 -44.98 -21.74 -8.62
C THR A 534 -44.95 -20.35 -8.01
N GLU A 535 -43.86 -20.01 -7.31
CA GLU A 535 -43.64 -18.76 -6.59
C GLU A 535 -44.79 -18.45 -5.60
N THR A 536 -45.34 -19.51 -5.01
CA THR A 536 -46.39 -19.43 -3.98
C THR A 536 -45.85 -19.77 -2.60
N LEU A 537 -46.35 -19.07 -1.59
CA LEU A 537 -46.10 -19.38 -0.18
C LEU A 537 -47.04 -20.50 0.25
N LYS A 538 -46.45 -21.57 0.77
CA LYS A 538 -47.14 -22.78 1.23
C LYS A 538 -46.97 -22.99 2.72
N PHE A 539 -48.02 -23.52 3.34
CA PHE A 539 -47.96 -24.04 4.70
C PHE A 539 -47.16 -25.35 4.74
N VAL A 540 -46.34 -25.53 5.78
CA VAL A 540 -45.49 -26.73 5.94
C VAL A 540 -45.97 -27.55 7.13
N SER A 541 -46.06 -26.91 8.29
CA SER A 541 -46.39 -27.58 9.54
C SER A 541 -46.84 -26.57 10.59
N SER A 542 -47.67 -27.06 11.52
CA SER A 542 -48.01 -26.44 12.78
C SER A 542 -47.61 -27.43 13.87
N SER A 543 -46.87 -26.97 14.87
CA SER A 543 -46.40 -27.82 15.96
C SER A 543 -46.25 -27.04 17.26
N SER A 544 -46.13 -27.77 18.36
CA SER A 544 -45.70 -27.22 19.64
C SER A 544 -44.20 -27.42 19.82
N ALA A 545 -43.46 -26.35 20.05
CA ALA A 545 -42.01 -26.34 20.30
C ALA A 545 -41.69 -25.46 21.50
N SER A 546 -40.79 -25.92 22.38
CA SER A 546 -40.18 -25.05 23.40
C SER A 546 -39.13 -24.14 22.76
N ALA A 547 -38.79 -23.03 23.43
CA ALA A 547 -37.77 -22.10 22.96
C ALA A 547 -36.40 -22.78 22.68
N ASP A 548 -36.02 -23.80 23.47
CA ASP A 548 -34.81 -24.60 23.25
C ASP A 548 -34.95 -25.66 22.14
N GLY A 549 -36.18 -26.15 21.91
CA GLY A 549 -36.49 -27.15 20.88
C GLY A 549 -36.76 -26.55 19.48
N LEU A 550 -36.86 -25.22 19.38
CA LEU A 550 -37.23 -24.50 18.17
C LEU A 550 -36.24 -24.72 17.01
N ALA A 551 -34.94 -24.68 17.30
CA ALA A 551 -33.88 -24.93 16.32
C ALA A 551 -33.96 -26.32 15.68
N SER A 552 -34.41 -27.33 16.43
CA SER A 552 -34.56 -28.71 15.94
C SER A 552 -35.77 -28.87 15.02
N SER A 553 -36.75 -27.97 15.11
CA SER A 553 -37.96 -28.00 14.29
C SER A 553 -37.78 -27.31 12.95
N ILE A 554 -36.74 -26.49 12.78
CA ILE A 554 -36.47 -25.72 11.55
C ILE A 554 -35.48 -26.49 10.65
N ASP A 555 -35.77 -26.50 9.36
CA ASP A 555 -34.94 -27.14 8.34
C ASP A 555 -33.53 -26.53 8.25
N LYS A 556 -32.50 -27.37 8.22
CA LYS A 556 -31.09 -26.95 8.13
C LYS A 556 -30.59 -26.75 6.69
N GLN A 557 -31.32 -27.21 5.69
CA GLN A 557 -30.93 -27.20 4.29
C GLN A 557 -31.73 -26.18 3.47
N GLU A 558 -33.04 -26.06 3.73
CA GLU A 558 -33.93 -25.14 3.03
C GLU A 558 -34.28 -23.90 3.87
N PRO A 559 -34.41 -22.71 3.26
CA PRO A 559 -34.91 -21.53 3.95
C PRO A 559 -36.36 -21.70 4.44
N ARG A 560 -36.69 -21.10 5.59
CA ARG A 560 -38.04 -21.16 6.19
C ARG A 560 -38.44 -19.82 6.76
N PHE A 561 -39.75 -19.54 6.71
CA PHE A 561 -40.37 -18.51 7.55
C PHE A 561 -41.11 -19.19 8.68
N SER A 562 -40.80 -18.81 9.91
CA SER A 562 -41.41 -19.39 11.10
C SER A 562 -42.05 -18.29 11.93
N PHE A 563 -43.30 -18.49 12.33
CA PHE A 563 -43.98 -17.68 13.32
C PHE A 563 -44.05 -18.47 14.61
N TYR A 564 -43.42 -17.95 15.66
CA TYR A 564 -43.36 -18.59 16.96
C TYR A 564 -44.05 -17.72 18.00
N ARG A 565 -44.99 -18.30 18.76
CA ARG A 565 -45.62 -17.66 19.91
C ARG A 565 -44.73 -17.92 21.12
N HIS A 566 -44.09 -16.87 21.60
CA HIS A 566 -43.19 -16.94 22.74
C HIS A 566 -43.98 -17.12 24.04
N ASP A 567 -43.38 -17.83 25.01
CA ASP A 567 -43.97 -18.10 26.31
C ASP A 567 -43.73 -16.92 27.29
N ASP A 568 -44.05 -15.69 26.85
CA ASP A 568 -44.04 -14.48 27.67
C ASP A 568 -45.46 -14.12 28.14
N PRO A 569 -45.62 -13.27 29.18
CA PRO A 569 -46.93 -12.88 29.70
C PRO A 569 -47.87 -12.26 28.65
N GLU A 570 -47.32 -11.68 27.59
CA GLU A 570 -48.07 -11.08 26.47
C GLU A 570 -48.28 -12.03 25.28
N SER A 571 -47.73 -13.26 25.33
CA SER A 571 -47.77 -14.25 24.24
C SER A 571 -47.33 -13.64 22.89
N SER A 572 -46.20 -12.94 22.91
CA SER A 572 -45.65 -12.18 21.80
C SER A 572 -45.29 -13.09 20.62
N ILE A 573 -45.64 -12.64 19.41
CA ILE A 573 -45.30 -13.36 18.18
C ILE A 573 -43.94 -12.91 17.67
N VAL A 574 -43.01 -13.85 17.55
CA VAL A 574 -41.69 -13.67 16.95
C VAL A 574 -41.70 -14.22 15.53
N PHE A 575 -41.38 -13.36 14.56
CA PHE A 575 -41.15 -13.79 13.18
C PHE A 575 -39.68 -14.13 12.99
N ILE A 576 -39.41 -15.34 12.50
CA ILE A 576 -38.06 -15.88 12.34
C ILE A 576 -37.86 -16.25 10.88
N SER A 577 -36.89 -15.60 10.24
CA SER A 577 -36.48 -15.90 8.86
C SER A 577 -35.16 -16.65 8.91
N THR A 578 -35.18 -17.95 8.63
CA THR A 578 -33.95 -18.75 8.53
C THR A 578 -33.57 -18.96 7.07
N CYS A 579 -32.31 -18.70 6.74
CA CYS A 579 -31.81 -18.84 5.39
C CYS A 579 -30.42 -19.50 5.36
N PRO A 580 -30.35 -20.85 5.36
CA PRO A 580 -29.11 -21.60 5.34
C PRO A 580 -28.17 -21.16 4.22
N SER A 581 -26.87 -21.09 4.51
CA SER A 581 -25.85 -20.70 3.51
C SER A 581 -25.79 -21.66 2.31
N GLY A 582 -26.25 -22.90 2.49
CA GLY A 582 -26.36 -23.91 1.44
C GLY A 582 -27.49 -23.68 0.44
N ALA A 583 -28.47 -22.82 0.73
CA ALA A 583 -29.61 -22.53 -0.14
C ALA A 583 -29.17 -21.85 -1.45
N LYS A 584 -29.90 -22.09 -2.54
CA LYS A 584 -29.57 -21.51 -3.86
C LYS A 584 -29.78 -19.99 -3.84
N ILE A 585 -29.03 -19.25 -4.66
CA ILE A 585 -29.15 -17.77 -4.69
C ILE A 585 -30.57 -17.31 -5.01
N LYS A 586 -31.26 -17.99 -5.94
CA LYS A 586 -32.67 -17.69 -6.27
C LYS A 586 -33.56 -17.81 -5.02
N GLU A 587 -33.38 -18.86 -4.22
CA GLU A 587 -34.09 -19.04 -2.94
C GLU A 587 -33.76 -17.92 -1.97
N ARG A 588 -32.47 -17.64 -1.73
CA ARG A 588 -32.07 -16.59 -0.79
C ARG A 588 -32.61 -15.21 -1.18
N MET A 589 -32.55 -14.87 -2.47
CA MET A 589 -33.11 -13.61 -2.99
C MET A 589 -34.63 -13.57 -2.82
N LEU A 590 -35.33 -14.67 -3.14
CA LEU A 590 -36.77 -14.74 -3.04
C LEU A 590 -37.25 -14.60 -1.59
N TYR A 591 -36.61 -15.28 -0.63
CA TYR A 591 -36.91 -15.16 0.80
C TYR A 591 -36.57 -13.76 1.36
N ALA A 592 -35.45 -13.16 0.96
CA ALA A 592 -35.10 -11.80 1.38
C ALA A 592 -36.09 -10.74 0.85
N ALA A 593 -36.51 -10.87 -0.42
CA ALA A 593 -37.45 -9.93 -1.05
C ALA A 593 -38.90 -10.12 -0.56
N SER A 594 -39.30 -11.35 -0.23
CA SER A 594 -40.67 -11.68 0.21
C SER A 594 -40.94 -11.39 1.68
N ARG A 595 -39.90 -11.25 2.51
CA ARG A 595 -40.00 -11.12 3.98
C ARG A 595 -41.04 -10.08 4.44
N SER A 596 -40.96 -8.86 3.91
CA SER A 596 -41.88 -7.77 4.30
C SER A 596 -43.33 -8.08 3.94
N ASN A 597 -43.56 -8.79 2.83
CA ASN A 597 -44.89 -9.15 2.36
C ASN A 597 -45.46 -10.32 3.18
N VAL A 598 -44.62 -11.28 3.59
CA VAL A 598 -45.05 -12.37 4.50
C VAL A 598 -45.46 -11.82 5.86
N ILE A 599 -44.71 -10.85 6.41
CA ILE A 599 -45.08 -10.16 7.65
C ILE A 599 -46.39 -9.38 7.46
N SER A 600 -46.53 -8.66 6.35
CA SER A 600 -47.76 -7.90 6.04
C SER A 600 -48.97 -8.82 5.89
N LEU A 601 -48.81 -10.00 5.28
CA LEU A 601 -49.86 -11.01 5.14
C LEU A 601 -50.28 -11.55 6.51
N ALA A 602 -49.31 -11.90 7.36
CA ALA A 602 -49.59 -12.36 8.71
C ALA A 602 -50.32 -11.30 9.56
N GLN A 603 -49.98 -10.03 9.39
CA GLN A 603 -50.63 -8.91 10.09
C GLN A 603 -52.04 -8.62 9.55
N ASN A 604 -52.20 -8.54 8.23
CA ASN A 604 -53.46 -8.11 7.60
C ASN A 604 -54.49 -9.23 7.50
N GLU A 605 -54.08 -10.44 7.10
CA GLU A 605 -54.99 -11.56 6.84
C GLU A 605 -55.05 -12.54 8.01
N GLY A 606 -53.90 -12.76 8.65
CA GLY A 606 -53.74 -13.63 9.82
C GLY A 606 -54.08 -12.98 11.16
N GLY A 607 -54.23 -11.64 11.21
CA GLY A 607 -54.53 -10.90 12.44
C GLY A 607 -53.42 -10.91 13.50
N LEU A 608 -52.20 -11.33 13.13
CA LEU A 608 -51.08 -11.47 14.07
C LEU A 608 -50.34 -10.14 14.28
N LYS A 609 -50.06 -9.79 15.54
CA LYS A 609 -49.17 -8.68 15.86
C LYS A 609 -47.74 -9.18 16.07
N VAL A 610 -46.92 -9.12 15.02
CA VAL A 610 -45.48 -9.48 15.10
C VAL A 610 -44.73 -8.46 15.96
N ALA A 611 -44.23 -8.91 17.12
CA ALA A 611 -43.55 -8.07 18.10
C ALA A 611 -42.06 -7.89 17.78
N LYS A 612 -41.38 -8.97 17.37
CA LYS A 612 -39.96 -8.99 17.04
C LYS A 612 -39.69 -9.76 15.75
N ARG A 613 -38.59 -9.42 15.08
CA ARG A 613 -38.14 -10.01 13.82
C ARG A 613 -36.72 -10.50 14.00
N LEU A 614 -36.52 -11.81 13.87
CA LEU A 614 -35.22 -12.44 13.98
C LEU A 614 -34.78 -12.99 12.62
N GLU A 615 -33.53 -12.71 12.26
CA GLU A 615 -32.91 -13.23 11.04
C GLU A 615 -31.71 -14.08 11.42
N ALA A 616 -31.74 -15.34 11.01
CA ALA A 616 -30.68 -16.29 11.32
C ALA A 616 -30.20 -16.98 10.04
N THR A 617 -28.89 -17.18 9.93
CA THR A 617 -28.33 -17.92 8.81
C THR A 617 -28.56 -19.42 9.01
N ASN A 618 -28.38 -19.90 10.24
CA ASN A 618 -28.60 -21.30 10.59
C ASN A 618 -29.68 -21.43 11.68
N PRO A 619 -30.47 -22.52 11.68
CA PRO A 619 -31.43 -22.79 12.75
C PRO A 619 -30.81 -22.81 14.15
N ASP A 620 -29.55 -23.25 14.27
CA ASP A 620 -28.83 -23.35 15.54
C ASP A 620 -28.53 -21.98 16.19
N GLU A 621 -28.64 -20.87 15.43
CA GLU A 621 -28.51 -19.50 15.95
C GLU A 621 -29.79 -19.03 16.66
N VAL A 622 -30.93 -19.70 16.41
CA VAL A 622 -32.23 -19.43 17.03
C VAL A 622 -32.30 -20.16 18.36
N THR A 623 -31.63 -19.61 19.37
CA THR A 623 -31.65 -20.13 20.75
C THR A 623 -32.66 -19.38 21.61
N ALA A 624 -33.11 -20.01 22.71
CA ALA A 624 -33.99 -19.36 23.68
C ALA A 624 -33.39 -18.05 24.23
N GLN A 625 -32.06 -18.02 24.41
CA GLN A 625 -31.35 -16.83 24.89
C GLN A 625 -31.41 -15.68 23.88
N VAL A 626 -31.16 -15.95 22.59
CA VAL A 626 -31.23 -14.91 21.54
C VAL A 626 -32.64 -14.34 21.42
N ILE A 627 -33.67 -15.19 21.48
CA ILE A 627 -35.06 -14.73 21.48
C ILE A 627 -35.33 -13.86 22.70
N ALA A 628 -34.90 -14.26 23.89
CA ALA A 628 -35.06 -13.46 25.10
C ALA A 628 -34.31 -12.12 25.05
N ASP A 629 -33.10 -12.11 24.47
CA ASP A 629 -32.27 -10.91 24.32
C ASP A 629 -32.91 -9.88 23.38
N GLU A 630 -33.63 -10.31 22.34
CA GLU A 630 -34.38 -9.39 21.45
C GLU A 630 -35.48 -8.58 22.17
N PHE A 631 -36.02 -9.10 23.29
CA PHE A 631 -37.00 -8.39 24.11
C PHE A 631 -36.37 -7.58 25.24
N LYS A 632 -35.06 -7.72 25.49
CA LYS A 632 -34.34 -6.87 26.45
C LYS A 632 -34.04 -5.51 25.84
N VAL A 633 -34.29 -4.45 26.60
CA VAL A 633 -33.79 -3.11 26.28
C VAL A 633 -32.39 -3.01 26.87
N GLU A 634 -31.35 -3.19 26.04
CA GLU A 634 -29.98 -3.01 26.52
C GLU A 634 -29.72 -1.54 26.86
N GLU A 635 -29.35 -1.26 28.13
CA GLU A 635 -28.78 0.03 28.49
C GLU A 635 -27.44 0.18 27.76
N LYS A 636 -27.26 1.30 27.06
CA LYS A 636 -26.07 1.57 26.25
C LYS A 636 -24.81 1.50 27.11
N GLU A 637 -24.00 0.45 26.96
CA GLU A 637 -22.75 0.31 27.70
C GLU A 637 -21.84 1.53 27.48
N GLU A 638 -21.49 2.23 28.57
CA GLU A 638 -20.54 3.33 28.50
C GLU A 638 -19.14 2.79 28.14
N LYS A 639 -18.58 3.29 27.04
CA LYS A 639 -17.21 2.94 26.61
C LYS A 639 -16.21 3.37 27.68
N LYS A 640 -15.64 2.40 28.40
CA LYS A 640 -14.56 2.65 29.38
C LYS A 640 -13.27 3.04 28.65
N GLY A 641 -12.78 4.26 28.89
CA GLY A 641 -11.49 4.73 28.40
C GLY A 641 -10.32 4.18 29.23
N PHE A 642 -9.15 4.03 28.61
CA PHE A 642 -7.92 3.68 29.34
C PHE A 642 -7.36 4.90 30.08
N ALA A 643 -6.69 4.67 31.21
CA ALA A 643 -6.06 5.76 31.96
C ALA A 643 -4.86 6.34 31.20
N LYS A 644 -4.73 7.67 31.18
CA LYS A 644 -3.55 8.34 30.62
C LYS A 644 -2.29 7.95 31.42
N PRO A 645 -1.11 7.88 30.79
CA PRO A 645 0.15 7.65 31.49
C PRO A 645 0.36 8.67 32.62
N LYS A 646 0.97 8.25 33.73
CA LYS A 646 1.34 9.17 34.81
C LYS A 646 2.30 10.24 34.27
N ARG A 647 2.10 11.49 34.68
CA ARG A 647 3.03 12.59 34.35
C ARG A 647 4.44 12.21 34.81
N PRO A 648 5.50 12.61 34.09
CA PRO A 648 6.88 12.37 34.53
C PRO A 648 7.06 12.87 35.96
N GLY A 649 7.55 12.02 36.85
CA GLY A 649 7.81 12.38 38.24
C GLY A 649 8.84 13.50 38.33
N ARG A 650 8.63 14.47 39.23
CA ARG A 650 9.65 15.45 39.61
C ARG A 650 10.84 14.65 40.18
N LYS A 651 11.99 14.72 39.52
CA LYS A 651 13.24 14.16 40.07
C LYS A 651 13.69 14.96 41.28
#